data_AF-A0A7R7T1Z6-F1
#
_entry.id   AF-A0A7R7T1Z6-F1
#
_cell.length_a   1.000
_cell.length_b   1.000
_cell.length_c   1.000
_cell.angle_alpha   90.00
_cell.angle_beta   90.00
_cell.angle_gamma   90.00
#
_symmetry.space_group_name_H-M   'P 1'
#
loop_
_entity.id
_entity.type
_entity.pdbx_description
1 polymer ?
#
loop_
_entity_poly.entity_id
_entity_poly.type
_entity_poly.pdbx_seq_one_letter_code
_entity_poly.pdbx_strand_id
1 'polypeptide(L)'
;MNTALLHAVVALIVPADQDGGALELGAPAYLDRHFREFPDQAAAIAAGLDNLPGDFADLESAAQEAILRGHEREPWFQLLVELVAEGVYADPDNGGNPGAASWRMVGYEHGLPEGPNGPAATEGQPPAPVPDDLDFDVVIVGAGAGGGVAAGVLADSGKTVLLLERGLNRDYEDSGHRDHLRNHRLSFYGHNTGPDLDGNPRVVIDIDGIEKVVRPHELLYHNLAAAVGAGTLVYGAQAWRYHRDDFRMASLYGVPEDSSLVDWPLSFDDLEPYYERAEWEIGVSGSGDTNRHEGVRARDYPMPPLPETPATPVLRRGAEKLGIGVTRVPVAINSVPRDGRLACMGCGTCVGFTCPSDGKNGTQNTTIKRAIATGRCTLLTGTMVLKVETDDRGKVTGVEFADATGKRHVAKGKTIVLAAGAIETPRLMLNSATAQEPDGLGNANDLVGRNLQGHYYPGAYGLFDQPMHSSRGPGVTIATTSFSHDNPGLIGGGMLADDFVRPPILFFKQFLPPDLPRWGQPAKDFMRDNYNRAIRVIGPVHEIPSPDARVRIAPHVRDRWGVPVAMLSGGVHPETMKTATYMHHRATEWLKAAGAVKTWGNPPVVSLSGGHHQAGTCRMGTDPAKSVTDVYGRVWGHDNFFVCDGSLHPTNGGFNPVLTILALAFRTAEHIAATR
;
A
#
# COMPACT_ATOMS: atom_id res chain seq x y z
N MET A 1 1.66 -34.91 16.78
CA MET A 1 2.17 -33.84 17.64
C MET A 1 1.70 -34.09 19.07
N ASN A 2 2.59 -34.06 20.05
CA ASN A 2 2.23 -34.25 21.47
C ASN A 2 1.53 -32.99 22.01
N THR A 3 0.21 -33.06 22.23
CA THR A 3 -0.60 -31.91 22.66
C THR A 3 -0.21 -31.38 24.04
N ALA A 4 0.15 -32.26 24.97
CA ALA A 4 0.56 -31.84 26.32
C ALA A 4 1.86 -31.03 26.27
N LEU A 5 2.83 -31.48 25.46
CA LEU A 5 4.09 -30.79 25.25
C LEU A 5 3.89 -29.43 24.55
N LEU A 6 3.06 -29.40 23.50
CA LEU A 6 2.70 -28.14 22.83
C LEU A 6 2.09 -27.14 23.82
N HIS A 7 1.11 -27.57 24.62
CA HIS A 7 0.44 -26.68 25.58
C HIS A 7 1.39 -26.16 26.67
N ALA A 8 2.33 -26.99 27.14
CA ALA A 8 3.36 -26.56 28.10
C ALA A 8 4.23 -25.44 27.51
N VAL A 9 4.67 -25.57 26.24
CA VAL A 9 5.45 -24.53 25.56
C VAL A 9 4.61 -23.27 25.30
N VAL A 10 3.37 -23.43 24.80
CA VAL A 10 2.44 -22.33 24.53
C VAL A 10 2.14 -21.52 25.79
N ALA A 11 1.96 -22.17 26.94
CA ALA A 11 1.75 -21.52 28.23
C ALA A 11 2.92 -20.61 28.65
N LEU A 12 4.14 -20.89 28.19
CA LEU A 12 5.32 -20.06 28.50
C LEU A 12 5.52 -18.91 27.51
N ILE A 13 4.97 -19.02 26.29
CA ILE A 13 5.11 -17.97 25.27
C ILE A 13 4.32 -16.72 25.67
N VAL A 14 3.08 -16.89 26.14
CA VAL A 14 2.32 -15.83 26.83
C VAL A 14 1.84 -16.39 28.18
N PRO A 15 2.60 -16.18 29.27
CA PRO A 15 2.28 -16.72 30.59
C PRO A 15 0.96 -16.22 31.16
N ALA A 16 0.33 -17.06 31.98
CA ALA A 16 -0.87 -16.70 32.72
C ALA A 16 -0.57 -15.77 33.90
N ASP A 17 -1.40 -14.75 34.06
CA ASP A 17 -1.43 -13.83 35.21
C ASP A 17 -2.87 -13.31 35.39
N GLN A 18 -3.06 -12.12 35.94
CA GLN A 18 -4.40 -11.55 36.14
C GLN A 18 -5.23 -11.40 34.86
N ASP A 19 -4.59 -11.32 33.68
CA ASP A 19 -5.26 -11.15 32.39
C ASP A 19 -5.43 -12.47 31.62
N GLY A 20 -4.99 -13.61 32.19
CA GLY A 20 -4.96 -14.93 31.52
C GLY A 20 -3.74 -15.10 30.59
N GLY A 21 -3.40 -16.33 30.21
CA GLY A 21 -2.25 -16.66 29.35
C GLY A 21 -2.67 -17.14 27.95
N ALA A 22 -1.72 -17.58 27.12
CA ALA A 22 -2.00 -18.04 25.76
C ALA A 22 -3.11 -19.11 25.69
N LEU A 23 -3.13 -20.01 26.67
CA LEU A 23 -4.13 -21.09 26.74
C LEU A 23 -5.54 -20.54 26.97
N GLU A 24 -5.70 -19.60 27.91
CA GLU A 24 -6.98 -18.96 28.23
C GLU A 24 -7.42 -17.96 27.15
N LEU A 25 -6.46 -17.33 26.47
CA LEU A 25 -6.68 -16.31 25.45
C LEU A 25 -6.94 -16.89 24.04
N GLY A 26 -7.05 -18.22 23.90
CA GLY A 26 -7.54 -18.88 22.69
C GLY A 26 -6.48 -19.39 21.72
N ALA A 27 -5.19 -19.31 22.04
CA ALA A 27 -4.11 -19.74 21.16
C ALA A 27 -4.21 -21.22 20.70
N PRO A 28 -4.57 -22.20 21.56
CA PRO A 28 -4.67 -23.60 21.12
C PRO A 28 -5.68 -23.82 19.98
N ALA A 29 -6.87 -23.21 20.09
CA ALA A 29 -7.90 -23.34 19.06
C ALA A 29 -7.44 -22.74 17.72
N TYR A 30 -6.72 -21.61 17.77
CA TYR A 30 -6.11 -21.00 16.59
C TYR A 30 -5.06 -21.92 15.97
N LEU A 31 -4.11 -22.43 16.78
CA LEU A 31 -3.07 -23.34 16.32
C LEU A 31 -3.65 -24.62 15.68
N ASP A 32 -4.70 -25.20 16.25
CA ASP A 32 -5.38 -26.37 15.67
C ASP A 32 -6.01 -26.10 14.31
N ARG A 33 -6.48 -24.86 14.05
CA ARG A 33 -6.96 -24.45 12.72
C ARG A 33 -5.79 -24.23 11.78
N HIS A 34 -4.81 -23.46 12.23
CA HIS A 34 -3.61 -23.13 11.46
C HIS A 34 -2.85 -24.38 11.02
N PHE A 35 -2.66 -25.37 11.89
CA PHE A 35 -1.97 -26.62 11.56
C PHE A 35 -2.72 -27.50 10.56
N ARG A 36 -4.05 -27.35 10.45
CA ARG A 36 -4.82 -27.99 9.39
C ARG A 36 -4.67 -27.28 8.04
N GLU A 37 -4.55 -25.95 8.05
CA GLU A 37 -4.34 -25.15 6.84
C GLU A 37 -2.89 -25.21 6.34
N PHE A 38 -1.91 -25.28 7.26
CA PHE A 38 -0.47 -25.24 7.00
C PHE A 38 0.26 -26.45 7.62
N PRO A 39 0.06 -27.67 7.07
CA PRO A 39 0.63 -28.90 7.64
C PRO A 39 2.17 -28.90 7.67
N ASP A 40 2.85 -28.23 6.73
CA ASP A 40 4.31 -28.14 6.71
C ASP A 40 4.86 -27.35 7.91
N GLN A 41 4.16 -26.26 8.29
CA GLN A 41 4.50 -25.48 9.48
C GLN A 41 4.23 -26.29 10.76
N ALA A 42 3.13 -27.04 10.79
CA ALA A 42 2.82 -27.94 11.89
C ALA A 42 3.91 -29.01 12.06
N ALA A 43 4.41 -29.58 10.96
CA ALA A 43 5.49 -30.57 10.97
C ALA A 43 6.81 -29.98 11.49
N ALA A 44 7.17 -28.76 11.06
CA ALA A 44 8.37 -28.07 11.54
C ALA A 44 8.33 -27.82 13.05
N ILE A 45 7.17 -27.40 13.58
CA ILE A 45 6.97 -27.19 15.02
C ILE A 45 7.01 -28.52 15.77
N ALA A 46 6.34 -29.57 15.27
CA ALA A 46 6.37 -30.89 15.90
C ALA A 46 7.81 -31.44 16.00
N ALA A 47 8.61 -31.32 14.94
CA ALA A 47 10.00 -31.76 14.95
C ALA A 47 10.87 -30.98 15.96
N GLY A 48 10.59 -29.68 16.15
CA GLY A 48 11.24 -28.87 17.18
C GLY A 48 10.85 -29.30 18.60
N LEU A 49 9.56 -29.53 18.84
CA LEU A 49 9.05 -30.02 20.13
C LEU A 49 9.64 -31.39 20.50
N ASP A 50 9.81 -32.30 19.53
CA ASP A 50 10.38 -33.63 19.76
C ASP A 50 11.86 -33.60 20.24
N ASN A 51 12.55 -32.45 20.12
CA ASN A 51 13.90 -32.26 20.65
C ASN A 51 13.93 -31.82 22.13
N LEU A 52 12.78 -31.52 22.72
CA LEU A 52 12.69 -31.16 24.14
C LEU A 52 12.82 -32.42 25.02
N PRO A 53 13.26 -32.29 26.29
CA PRO A 53 13.28 -33.40 27.23
C PRO A 53 11.92 -34.09 27.34
N GLY A 54 11.91 -35.43 27.46
CA GLY A 54 10.65 -36.21 27.52
C GLY A 54 9.77 -35.90 28.73
N ASP A 55 10.36 -35.35 29.80
CA ASP A 55 9.71 -34.88 31.02
C ASP A 55 9.48 -33.36 31.01
N PHE A 56 9.71 -32.66 29.89
CA PHE A 56 9.63 -31.19 29.81
C PHE A 56 8.32 -30.64 30.39
N ALA A 57 7.18 -31.25 30.06
CA ALA A 57 5.87 -30.81 30.52
C ALA A 57 5.67 -30.95 32.04
N ASP A 58 6.47 -31.80 32.70
CA ASP A 58 6.42 -32.07 34.14
C ASP A 58 7.43 -31.22 34.94
N LEU A 59 8.31 -30.48 34.25
CA LEU A 59 9.28 -29.59 34.88
C LEU A 59 8.61 -28.31 35.41
N GLU A 60 9.20 -27.73 36.46
CA GLU A 60 8.84 -26.40 36.95
C GLU A 60 9.06 -25.33 35.87
N SER A 61 8.22 -24.30 35.83
CA SER A 61 8.23 -23.28 34.76
C SER A 61 9.60 -22.62 34.57
N ALA A 62 10.36 -22.37 35.65
CA ALA A 62 11.70 -21.80 35.55
C ALA A 62 12.69 -22.72 34.81
N ALA A 63 12.56 -24.05 34.97
CA ALA A 63 13.39 -25.01 34.25
C ALA A 63 12.95 -25.13 32.78
N GLN A 64 11.65 -25.11 32.51
CA GLN A 64 11.11 -25.09 31.15
C GLN A 64 11.58 -23.84 30.38
N GLU A 65 11.49 -22.67 31.00
CA GLU A 65 11.97 -21.41 30.41
C GLU A 65 13.47 -21.47 30.09
N ALA A 66 14.28 -21.99 31.03
CA ALA A 66 15.73 -22.14 30.82
C ALA A 66 16.05 -23.05 29.62
N ILE A 67 15.28 -24.12 29.41
CA ILE A 67 15.39 -24.99 28.23
C ILE A 67 15.00 -24.22 26.96
N LEU A 68 13.84 -23.55 26.96
CA LEU A 68 13.36 -22.81 25.78
C LEU A 68 14.28 -21.65 25.38
N ARG A 69 15.00 -21.04 26.33
CA ARG A 69 16.07 -20.06 26.02
C ARG A 69 17.15 -20.65 25.10
N GLY A 70 17.45 -21.94 25.21
CA GLY A 70 18.37 -22.65 24.32
C GLY A 70 17.86 -22.76 22.88
N HIS A 71 16.53 -22.77 22.70
CA HIS A 71 15.87 -22.91 21.40
C HIS A 71 15.34 -21.59 20.84
N GLU A 72 15.54 -20.45 21.54
CA GLU A 72 14.84 -19.20 21.19
C GLU A 72 15.19 -18.65 19.81
N ARG A 73 16.33 -19.07 19.23
CA ARG A 73 16.77 -18.68 17.87
C ARG A 73 16.41 -19.71 16.80
N GLU A 74 15.81 -20.84 17.18
CA GLU A 74 15.46 -21.88 16.23
C GLU A 74 14.19 -21.49 15.45
N PRO A 75 14.14 -21.74 14.12
CA PRO A 75 13.02 -21.32 13.29
C PRO A 75 11.65 -21.84 13.75
N TRP A 76 11.59 -23.07 14.25
CA TRP A 76 10.33 -23.65 14.73
C TRP A 76 9.75 -22.90 15.93
N PHE A 77 10.62 -22.44 16.84
CA PHE A 77 10.20 -21.75 18.06
C PHE A 77 9.80 -20.31 17.75
N GLN A 78 10.57 -19.61 16.89
CA GLN A 78 10.19 -18.29 16.39
C GLN A 78 8.83 -18.32 15.68
N LEU A 79 8.61 -19.32 14.82
CA LEU A 79 7.32 -19.55 14.17
C LEU A 79 6.21 -19.79 15.21
N LEU A 80 6.43 -20.67 16.19
CA LEU A 80 5.43 -20.94 17.23
C LEU A 80 5.10 -19.68 18.05
N VAL A 81 6.09 -18.86 18.39
CA VAL A 81 5.90 -17.57 19.07
C VAL A 81 5.01 -16.63 18.26
N GLU A 82 5.24 -16.52 16.95
CA GLU A 82 4.40 -15.72 16.07
C GLU A 82 2.96 -16.24 16.00
N LEU A 83 2.78 -17.55 15.81
CA LEU A 83 1.44 -18.15 15.71
C LEU A 83 0.66 -18.05 17.03
N VAL A 84 1.32 -18.17 18.17
CA VAL A 84 0.70 -17.92 19.48
C VAL A 84 0.28 -16.46 19.59
N ALA A 85 1.12 -15.52 19.17
CA ALA A 85 0.74 -14.10 19.20
C ALA A 85 -0.43 -13.77 18.27
N GLU A 86 -0.51 -14.41 17.10
CA GLU A 86 -1.67 -14.29 16.19
C GLU A 86 -2.95 -14.80 16.85
N GLY A 87 -2.90 -16.00 17.46
CA GLY A 87 -4.04 -16.55 18.19
C GLY A 87 -4.47 -15.70 19.38
N VAL A 88 -3.53 -15.01 20.05
CA VAL A 88 -3.81 -14.15 21.20
C VAL A 88 -4.33 -12.76 20.79
N TYR A 89 -3.82 -12.16 19.72
CA TYR A 89 -4.07 -10.75 19.39
C TYR A 89 -4.91 -10.50 18.13
N ALA A 90 -5.14 -11.52 17.30
CA ALA A 90 -5.68 -11.33 15.95
C ALA A 90 -6.66 -12.39 15.47
N ASP A 91 -7.00 -13.40 16.30
CA ASP A 91 -7.88 -14.48 15.86
C ASP A 91 -9.25 -13.95 15.37
N PRO A 92 -9.56 -14.04 14.07
CA PRO A 92 -10.80 -13.50 13.51
C PRO A 92 -12.03 -14.18 14.11
N ASP A 93 -12.01 -15.50 14.31
CA ASP A 93 -13.16 -16.29 14.81
C ASP A 93 -13.60 -15.88 16.21
N ASN A 94 -12.72 -15.18 16.93
CA ASN A 94 -12.95 -14.70 18.27
C ASN A 94 -13.07 -13.18 18.35
N GLY A 95 -13.11 -12.44 17.23
CA GLY A 95 -13.01 -10.98 17.25
C GLY A 95 -11.75 -10.50 17.98
N GLY A 96 -10.68 -11.29 17.92
CA GLY A 96 -9.43 -11.12 18.65
C GLY A 96 -9.26 -11.99 19.91
N ASN A 97 -10.34 -12.44 20.58
CA ASN A 97 -10.32 -13.23 21.85
C ASN A 97 -11.76 -13.58 22.31
N PRO A 98 -12.06 -14.71 22.99
CA PRO A 98 -13.34 -14.91 23.70
C PRO A 98 -13.74 -13.69 24.56
N GLY A 99 -14.62 -12.86 24.01
CA GLY A 99 -14.99 -11.59 24.61
C GLY A 99 -13.87 -10.53 24.64
N ALA A 100 -12.92 -10.46 23.70
CA ALA A 100 -11.92 -9.38 23.55
C ALA A 100 -10.92 -9.17 24.72
N ALA A 101 -10.57 -10.21 25.49
CA ALA A 101 -9.74 -10.05 26.70
C ALA A 101 -8.32 -9.52 26.44
N SER A 102 -7.59 -10.02 25.44
CA SER A 102 -6.25 -9.52 25.09
C SER A 102 -6.27 -8.07 24.60
N TRP A 103 -7.33 -7.66 23.90
CA TRP A 103 -7.52 -6.27 23.47
C TRP A 103 -7.80 -5.36 24.66
N ARG A 104 -8.62 -5.79 25.64
CA ARG A 104 -8.78 -5.07 26.91
C ARG A 104 -7.45 -4.94 27.66
N MET A 105 -6.67 -6.02 27.73
CA MET A 105 -5.37 -6.03 28.40
C MET A 105 -4.44 -4.94 27.86
N VAL A 106 -4.38 -4.76 26.53
CA VAL A 106 -3.53 -3.74 25.90
C VAL A 106 -4.22 -2.38 25.74
N GLY A 107 -5.51 -2.28 26.06
CA GLY A 107 -6.32 -1.07 25.89
C GLY A 107 -6.64 -0.74 24.43
N TYR A 108 -6.92 -1.74 23.59
CA TYR A 108 -7.34 -1.58 22.19
C TYR A 108 -8.88 -1.64 22.05
N GLU A 109 -9.47 -0.58 21.48
CA GLU A 109 -10.92 -0.43 21.27
C GLU A 109 -11.23 -0.18 19.78
N HIS A 110 -11.56 -1.23 19.01
CA HIS A 110 -11.58 -1.18 17.54
C HIS A 110 -12.63 -0.23 16.91
N GLY A 111 -13.63 0.28 17.64
CA GLY A 111 -14.60 1.27 17.11
C GLY A 111 -15.35 0.86 15.83
N LEU A 112 -15.28 -0.41 15.43
CA LEU A 112 -15.91 -0.95 14.23
C LEU A 112 -17.36 -1.30 14.53
N PRO A 113 -18.28 -1.13 13.56
CA PRO A 113 -19.62 -1.73 13.64
C PRO A 113 -19.57 -3.24 13.90
N GLU A 114 -20.64 -3.78 14.50
CA GLU A 114 -20.84 -5.23 14.55
C GLU A 114 -21.08 -5.81 13.16
N GLY A 115 -20.43 -6.93 12.84
CA GLY A 115 -20.41 -7.53 11.50
C GLY A 115 -19.63 -8.86 11.47
N PRO A 116 -19.66 -9.59 10.34
CA PRO A 116 -18.98 -10.88 10.20
C PRO A 116 -17.45 -10.75 10.39
N ASN A 117 -16.86 -11.74 11.06
CA ASN A 117 -15.47 -11.70 11.51
C ASN A 117 -14.40 -11.93 10.42
N GLY A 118 -14.78 -12.14 9.15
CA GLY A 118 -13.87 -12.42 8.05
C GLY A 118 -14.54 -12.12 6.70
N PRO A 119 -13.78 -12.15 5.58
CA PRO A 119 -14.41 -12.00 4.28
C PRO A 119 -15.39 -13.15 4.11
N ALA A 120 -16.59 -12.89 3.58
CA ALA A 120 -17.45 -13.98 3.16
C ALA A 120 -16.67 -14.90 2.21
N ALA A 121 -16.97 -16.21 2.22
CA ALA A 121 -16.60 -17.04 1.07
C ALA A 121 -16.99 -16.27 -0.20
N THR A 122 -16.18 -16.38 -1.25
CA THR A 122 -16.20 -15.60 -2.51
C THR A 122 -17.52 -15.65 -3.33
N GLU A 123 -18.67 -15.82 -2.68
CA GLU A 123 -20.02 -15.75 -3.23
C GLU A 123 -20.58 -14.31 -3.28
N GLY A 124 -19.81 -13.30 -2.86
CA GLY A 124 -20.32 -11.96 -2.49
C GLY A 124 -20.97 -11.09 -3.59
N GLN A 125 -20.58 -11.20 -4.86
CA GLN A 125 -21.29 -10.59 -5.98
C GLN A 125 -20.86 -11.28 -7.28
N PRO A 126 -21.76 -11.89 -8.07
CA PRO A 126 -21.38 -12.42 -9.36
C PRO A 126 -20.89 -11.26 -10.24
N PRO A 127 -19.77 -11.43 -10.96
CA PRO A 127 -19.29 -10.41 -11.88
C PRO A 127 -20.40 -10.04 -12.87
N ALA A 128 -20.46 -8.77 -13.25
CA ALA A 128 -21.42 -8.31 -14.23
C ALA A 128 -21.27 -9.13 -15.53
N PRO A 129 -22.38 -9.56 -16.16
CA PRO A 129 -22.29 -10.29 -17.42
C PRO A 129 -21.59 -9.43 -18.47
N VAL A 130 -20.74 -10.06 -19.27
CA VAL A 130 -20.10 -9.40 -20.40
C VAL A 130 -21.19 -9.01 -21.41
N PRO A 131 -21.30 -7.73 -21.82
CA PRO A 131 -22.28 -7.30 -22.82
C PRO A 131 -22.03 -7.97 -24.17
N ASP A 132 -23.10 -8.11 -24.96
CA ASP A 132 -22.99 -8.65 -26.33
C ASP A 132 -22.26 -7.69 -27.28
N ASP A 133 -22.46 -6.38 -27.08
CA ASP A 133 -21.77 -5.31 -27.81
C ASP A 133 -20.55 -4.84 -27.00
N LEU A 134 -19.36 -4.99 -27.61
CA LEU A 134 -18.09 -4.63 -27.00
C LEU A 134 -17.40 -3.48 -27.75
N ASP A 135 -18.15 -2.65 -28.48
CA ASP A 135 -17.65 -1.44 -29.12
C ASP A 135 -17.92 -0.20 -28.24
N PHE A 136 -16.84 0.49 -27.83
CA PHE A 136 -16.91 1.67 -26.98
C PHE A 136 -16.16 2.86 -27.59
N ASP A 137 -16.50 4.08 -27.17
CA ASP A 137 -15.67 5.23 -27.47
C ASP A 137 -14.32 5.11 -26.75
N VAL A 138 -14.33 4.67 -25.49
CA VAL A 138 -13.13 4.50 -24.68
C VAL A 138 -13.14 3.17 -23.93
N VAL A 139 -12.02 2.44 -23.98
CA VAL A 139 -11.77 1.29 -23.09
C VAL A 139 -10.65 1.65 -22.12
N ILE A 140 -10.90 1.47 -20.83
CA ILE A 140 -10.01 1.78 -19.72
C ILE A 140 -9.65 0.49 -19.00
N VAL A 141 -8.35 0.23 -18.86
CA VAL A 141 -7.82 -0.97 -18.20
C VAL A 141 -7.33 -0.63 -16.80
N GLY A 142 -8.05 -1.10 -15.78
CA GLY A 142 -7.77 -0.87 -14.36
C GLY A 142 -8.71 0.18 -13.73
N ALA A 143 -9.41 -0.20 -12.66
CA ALA A 143 -10.35 0.66 -11.95
C ALA A 143 -9.71 1.34 -10.72
N GLY A 144 -8.42 1.69 -10.79
CA GLY A 144 -7.68 2.35 -9.72
C GLY A 144 -7.88 3.86 -9.66
N ALA A 145 -6.89 4.57 -9.10
CA ALA A 145 -6.92 6.03 -8.95
C ALA A 145 -7.06 6.77 -10.29
N GLY A 146 -6.20 6.44 -11.27
CA GLY A 146 -6.26 7.14 -12.56
C GLY A 146 -7.40 6.67 -13.46
N GLY A 147 -7.60 5.35 -13.59
CA GLY A 147 -8.68 4.79 -14.41
C GLY A 147 -10.07 5.17 -13.91
N GLY A 148 -10.27 5.24 -12.59
CA GLY A 148 -11.53 5.69 -12.01
C GLY A 148 -11.82 7.18 -12.23
N VAL A 149 -10.81 8.05 -12.22
CA VAL A 149 -10.98 9.47 -12.59
C VAL A 149 -11.28 9.59 -14.08
N ALA A 150 -10.52 8.89 -14.93
CA ALA A 150 -10.72 8.91 -16.37
C ALA A 150 -12.12 8.44 -16.76
N ALA A 151 -12.62 7.36 -16.16
CA ALA A 151 -13.98 6.89 -16.39
C ALA A 151 -15.03 7.97 -16.05
N GLY A 152 -14.88 8.65 -14.91
CA GLY A 152 -15.77 9.74 -14.50
C GLY A 152 -15.78 10.89 -15.51
N VAL A 153 -14.62 11.45 -15.82
CA VAL A 153 -14.50 12.59 -16.75
C VAL A 153 -15.01 12.25 -18.15
N LEU A 154 -14.67 11.06 -18.67
CA LEU A 154 -15.02 10.68 -20.03
C LEU A 154 -16.51 10.33 -20.17
N ALA A 155 -17.09 9.66 -19.18
CA ALA A 155 -18.54 9.41 -19.15
C ALA A 155 -19.33 10.72 -19.02
N ASP A 156 -18.89 11.65 -18.17
CA ASP A 156 -19.49 12.98 -18.02
C ASP A 156 -19.42 13.80 -19.32
N SER A 157 -18.38 13.58 -20.14
CA SER A 157 -18.24 14.21 -21.47
C SER A 157 -19.18 13.62 -22.55
N GLY A 158 -19.92 12.56 -22.23
CA GLY A 158 -20.88 11.91 -23.12
C GLY A 158 -20.36 10.68 -23.89
N LYS A 159 -19.09 10.29 -23.71
CA LYS A 159 -18.49 9.10 -24.34
C LYS A 159 -19.00 7.81 -23.70
N THR A 160 -19.13 6.73 -24.49
CA THR A 160 -19.34 5.38 -23.93
C THR A 160 -18.01 4.80 -23.43
N VAL A 161 -18.00 4.31 -22.20
CA VAL A 161 -16.79 3.88 -21.50
C VAL A 161 -16.94 2.43 -21.05
N LEU A 162 -15.96 1.59 -21.37
CA LEU A 162 -15.76 0.29 -20.74
C LEU A 162 -14.61 0.40 -19.73
N LEU A 163 -14.89 0.10 -18.47
CA LEU A 163 -13.92 0.05 -17.39
C LEU A 163 -13.69 -1.41 -16.97
N LEU A 164 -12.50 -1.93 -17.20
CA LEU A 164 -12.12 -3.32 -16.91
C LEU A 164 -11.31 -3.40 -15.62
N GLU A 165 -11.69 -4.28 -14.69
CA GLU A 165 -10.99 -4.51 -13.42
C GLU A 165 -10.75 -6.01 -13.21
N ARG A 166 -9.50 -6.38 -12.88
CA ARG A 166 -9.13 -7.77 -12.59
C ARG A 166 -9.72 -8.28 -11.28
N GLY A 167 -9.89 -7.37 -10.33
CA GLY A 167 -10.47 -7.59 -9.02
C GLY A 167 -11.99 -7.53 -8.99
N LEU A 168 -12.54 -7.69 -7.79
CA LEU A 168 -13.97 -7.55 -7.52
C LEU A 168 -14.33 -6.15 -7.03
N ASN A 169 -15.61 -5.80 -7.13
CA ASN A 169 -16.15 -4.65 -6.42
C ASN A 169 -16.38 -5.05 -4.97
N ARG A 170 -15.71 -4.39 -4.03
CA ARG A 170 -15.70 -4.76 -2.61
C ARG A 170 -16.28 -3.64 -1.77
N ASP A 171 -17.03 -4.00 -0.75
CA ASP A 171 -17.55 -3.11 0.28
C ASP A 171 -17.07 -3.52 1.67
N TYR A 172 -17.61 -2.89 2.71
CA TYR A 172 -17.21 -3.20 4.08
C TYR A 172 -17.60 -4.61 4.53
N GLU A 173 -18.74 -5.12 4.07
CA GLU A 173 -19.28 -6.41 4.50
C GLU A 173 -18.52 -7.59 3.88
N ASP A 174 -17.99 -7.43 2.66
CA ASP A 174 -17.39 -8.53 1.90
C ASP A 174 -15.84 -8.53 1.84
N SER A 175 -15.19 -7.54 2.46
CA SER A 175 -13.72 -7.34 2.42
C SER A 175 -12.98 -7.69 3.72
N GLY A 176 -13.59 -8.53 4.57
CA GLY A 176 -12.90 -9.10 5.73
C GLY A 176 -12.41 -8.08 6.75
N HIS A 177 -13.30 -7.18 7.15
CA HIS A 177 -12.98 -5.98 7.93
C HIS A 177 -12.44 -6.24 9.36
N ARG A 178 -12.48 -7.47 9.87
CA ARG A 178 -11.90 -7.89 11.17
C ARG A 178 -10.73 -8.87 11.04
N ASP A 179 -10.39 -9.30 9.83
CA ASP A 179 -9.24 -10.18 9.61
C ASP A 179 -7.94 -9.36 9.58
N HIS A 180 -7.38 -9.13 10.76
CA HIS A 180 -6.10 -8.42 10.92
C HIS A 180 -4.90 -9.19 10.32
N LEU A 181 -5.09 -10.44 9.91
CA LEU A 181 -4.06 -11.34 9.37
C LEU A 181 -4.10 -11.45 7.83
N ARG A 182 -5.18 -11.00 7.18
CA ARG A 182 -5.36 -11.02 5.71
C ARG A 182 -5.61 -9.63 5.13
N ASN A 183 -4.59 -8.78 5.11
CA ASN A 183 -4.71 -7.42 4.55
C ASN A 183 -3.36 -6.91 4.01
N HIS A 184 -3.37 -5.72 3.40
CA HIS A 184 -2.17 -5.14 2.77
C HIS A 184 -1.08 -4.69 3.76
N ARG A 185 -1.31 -4.71 5.08
CA ARG A 185 -0.27 -4.49 6.12
C ARG A 185 0.29 -5.78 6.70
N LEU A 186 -0.53 -6.83 6.74
CA LEU A 186 -0.17 -8.19 7.15
C LEU A 186 -0.73 -9.14 6.10
N SER A 187 0.09 -9.43 5.10
CA SER A 187 -0.34 -10.16 3.92
C SER A 187 -0.06 -11.65 3.97
N PHE A 188 0.58 -12.17 5.02
CA PHE A 188 1.11 -13.55 5.09
C PHE A 188 0.09 -14.63 4.70
N TYR A 189 -1.18 -14.42 5.03
CA TYR A 189 -2.29 -15.33 4.76
C TYR A 189 -3.12 -14.96 3.52
N GLY A 190 -2.63 -14.04 2.71
CA GLY A 190 -3.32 -13.46 1.56
C GLY A 190 -3.89 -12.07 1.81
N HIS A 191 -4.72 -11.62 0.86
CA HIS A 191 -5.28 -10.27 0.83
C HIS A 191 -6.80 -10.31 0.79
N ASN A 192 -7.43 -9.41 1.52
CA ASN A 192 -8.88 -9.16 1.42
C ASN A 192 -9.32 -8.52 0.09
N THR A 193 -8.39 -7.97 -0.68
CA THR A 193 -8.66 -7.26 -1.94
C THR A 193 -7.76 -7.76 -3.06
N GLY A 194 -7.35 -9.04 -3.00
CA GLY A 194 -6.57 -9.71 -4.03
C GLY A 194 -5.18 -9.09 -4.33
N PRO A 195 -4.50 -9.58 -5.39
CA PRO A 195 -4.93 -10.69 -6.25
C PRO A 195 -4.93 -12.04 -5.51
N ASP A 196 -5.64 -13.04 -6.06
CA ASP A 196 -5.64 -14.41 -5.53
C ASP A 196 -4.22 -14.97 -5.46
N LEU A 197 -3.94 -15.77 -4.43
CA LEU A 197 -2.62 -16.39 -4.24
C LEU A 197 -2.21 -17.26 -5.43
N ASP A 198 -3.13 -18.09 -5.91
CA ASP A 198 -2.85 -19.03 -6.99
C ASP A 198 -2.93 -18.34 -8.34
N GLY A 199 -2.02 -18.68 -9.26
CA GLY A 199 -2.09 -18.20 -10.64
C GLY A 199 -1.75 -16.73 -10.86
N ASN A 200 -1.31 -15.99 -9.83
CA ASN A 200 -0.81 -14.62 -9.96
C ASN A 200 0.66 -14.47 -9.48
N PRO A 201 1.60 -15.39 -9.80
CA PRO A 201 2.98 -15.24 -9.35
C PRO A 201 3.66 -14.04 -10.01
N ARG A 202 4.76 -13.57 -9.41
CA ARG A 202 5.73 -12.67 -10.04
C ARG A 202 7.11 -13.28 -9.99
N VAL A 203 8.02 -12.72 -10.77
CA VAL A 203 9.46 -13.00 -10.65
C VAL A 203 10.14 -11.76 -10.08
N VAL A 204 11.13 -11.97 -9.22
CA VAL A 204 11.98 -10.92 -8.69
C VAL A 204 13.43 -11.34 -8.87
N ILE A 205 14.27 -10.46 -9.39
CA ILE A 205 15.72 -10.54 -9.26
C ILE A 205 16.07 -9.66 -8.07
N ASP A 206 16.47 -10.27 -6.97
CA ASP A 206 16.79 -9.53 -5.75
C ASP A 206 18.11 -8.74 -5.87
N ILE A 207 18.47 -8.03 -4.79
CA ILE A 207 19.67 -7.19 -4.74
C ILE A 207 20.98 -7.98 -4.92
N ASP A 208 20.97 -9.29 -4.68
CA ASP A 208 22.11 -10.18 -4.86
C ASP A 208 22.12 -10.83 -6.25
N GLY A 209 21.17 -10.46 -7.11
CA GLY A 209 21.02 -11.00 -8.47
C GLY A 209 20.34 -12.37 -8.51
N ILE A 210 19.71 -12.82 -7.42
CA ILE A 210 19.06 -14.12 -7.34
C ILE A 210 17.62 -14.00 -7.81
N GLU A 211 17.27 -14.80 -8.82
CA GLU A 211 15.91 -14.90 -9.33
C GLU A 211 15.03 -15.75 -8.39
N LYS A 212 13.86 -15.22 -8.04
CA LYS A 212 12.86 -15.85 -7.17
C LYS A 212 11.47 -15.72 -7.77
N VAL A 213 10.72 -16.81 -7.76
CA VAL A 213 9.27 -16.77 -7.99
C VAL A 213 8.60 -16.42 -6.68
N VAL A 214 7.85 -15.32 -6.67
CA VAL A 214 7.21 -14.79 -5.46
C VAL A 214 5.69 -14.81 -5.59
N ARG A 215 5.00 -15.14 -4.50
CA ARG A 215 3.53 -15.20 -4.44
C ARG A 215 2.93 -13.88 -3.92
N PRO A 216 1.64 -13.58 -4.21
CA PRO A 216 1.01 -12.31 -3.83
C PRO A 216 1.13 -11.88 -2.36
N HIS A 217 1.21 -12.82 -1.43
CA HIS A 217 1.32 -12.55 0.01
C HIS A 217 2.75 -12.19 0.48
N GLU A 218 3.76 -12.48 -0.34
CA GLU A 218 5.16 -12.30 0.01
C GLU A 218 5.58 -10.84 -0.16
N LEU A 219 6.45 -10.35 0.74
CA LEU A 219 6.88 -8.94 0.77
C LEU A 219 7.45 -8.46 -0.58
N LEU A 220 8.27 -9.29 -1.22
CA LEU A 220 8.90 -8.97 -2.51
C LEU A 220 7.93 -8.97 -3.69
N TYR A 221 6.68 -9.38 -3.50
CA TYR A 221 5.67 -9.28 -4.54
C TYR A 221 5.37 -7.83 -4.89
N HIS A 222 5.52 -6.90 -3.95
CA HIS A 222 5.14 -5.49 -4.12
C HIS A 222 3.67 -5.35 -4.55
N ASN A 223 2.78 -5.81 -3.66
CA ASN A 223 1.36 -5.90 -3.89
C ASN A 223 0.67 -4.54 -4.07
N LEU A 224 -0.30 -4.53 -4.97
CA LEU A 224 -1.29 -3.47 -5.13
C LEU A 224 -2.67 -4.15 -5.15
N ALA A 225 -3.64 -3.60 -4.42
CA ALA A 225 -4.98 -4.15 -4.34
C ALA A 225 -5.59 -4.36 -5.72
N ALA A 226 -6.14 -5.57 -5.93
CA ALA A 226 -6.92 -5.99 -7.08
C ALA A 226 -8.41 -5.91 -6.73
N ALA A 227 -8.96 -4.71 -6.78
CA ALA A 227 -10.36 -4.42 -6.52
C ALA A 227 -10.74 -3.08 -7.17
N VAL A 228 -12.03 -2.81 -7.32
CA VAL A 228 -12.51 -1.49 -7.75
C VAL A 228 -12.04 -0.42 -6.76
N GLY A 229 -11.40 0.63 -7.27
CA GLY A 229 -10.67 1.65 -6.49
C GLY A 229 -9.19 1.32 -6.24
N ALA A 230 -8.77 0.07 -6.43
CA ALA A 230 -7.43 -0.45 -6.17
C ALA A 230 -6.87 0.04 -4.83
N GLY A 231 -5.67 0.63 -4.82
CA GLY A 231 -5.06 1.20 -3.60
C GLY A 231 -5.96 2.21 -2.88
N THR A 232 -6.80 3.00 -3.58
CA THR A 232 -7.67 4.01 -2.95
C THR A 232 -8.79 3.41 -2.09
N LEU A 233 -9.08 2.12 -2.25
CA LEU A 233 -10.01 1.38 -1.40
C LEU A 233 -9.41 1.11 -0.01
N VAL A 234 -8.11 0.78 0.06
CA VAL A 234 -7.44 0.24 1.27
C VAL A 234 -6.26 1.09 1.76
N TYR A 235 -5.96 2.22 1.13
CA TYR A 235 -4.87 3.11 1.56
C TYR A 235 -5.15 3.87 2.86
N GLY A 236 -4.14 4.60 3.34
CA GLY A 236 -4.26 5.56 4.44
C GLY A 236 -4.81 6.94 4.05
N ALA A 237 -5.10 7.16 2.76
CA ALA A 237 -5.73 8.37 2.24
C ALA A 237 -4.95 9.69 2.41
N GLN A 238 -3.65 9.69 2.73
CA GLN A 238 -2.86 10.94 2.72
C GLN A 238 -2.82 11.54 1.31
N ALA A 239 -3.15 12.83 1.20
CA ALA A 239 -3.41 13.53 -0.05
C ALA A 239 -2.50 14.77 -0.18
N TRP A 240 -1.20 14.51 -0.37
CA TRP A 240 -0.19 15.56 -0.48
C TRP A 240 -0.06 16.08 -1.91
N ARG A 241 0.04 17.40 -2.08
CA ARG A 241 0.57 17.99 -3.32
C ARG A 241 2.09 17.84 -3.31
N TYR A 242 2.69 17.58 -4.46
CA TYR A 242 4.15 17.75 -4.59
C TYR A 242 4.53 19.22 -4.48
N HIS A 243 5.74 19.48 -4.01
CA HIS A 243 6.28 20.82 -3.89
C HIS A 243 6.82 21.32 -5.23
N ARG A 244 6.97 22.64 -5.38
CA ARG A 244 7.47 23.24 -6.63
C ARG A 244 8.83 22.66 -7.05
N ASP A 245 9.66 22.34 -6.07
CA ASP A 245 11.01 21.82 -6.27
C ASP A 245 11.04 20.34 -6.66
N ASP A 246 10.01 19.55 -6.31
CA ASP A 246 9.87 18.15 -6.76
C ASP A 246 9.78 18.05 -8.30
N PHE A 247 9.31 19.09 -8.98
CA PHE A 247 9.20 19.15 -10.44
C PHE A 247 10.51 19.45 -11.16
N ARG A 248 11.55 19.87 -10.43
CA ARG A 248 12.83 20.36 -11.01
C ARG A 248 14.06 19.79 -10.31
N MET A 249 13.97 18.54 -9.87
CA MET A 249 14.99 17.85 -9.08
C MET A 249 16.35 17.77 -9.78
N ALA A 250 16.39 17.45 -11.08
CA ALA A 250 17.64 17.34 -11.82
C ALA A 250 18.28 18.72 -12.03
N SER A 251 17.48 19.75 -12.33
CA SER A 251 17.99 21.13 -12.44
C SER A 251 18.50 21.69 -11.11
N LEU A 252 17.87 21.35 -9.98
CA LEU A 252 18.24 21.86 -8.67
C LEU A 252 19.45 21.16 -8.06
N TYR A 253 19.50 19.83 -8.18
CA TYR A 253 20.47 19.00 -7.46
C TYR A 253 21.51 18.32 -8.37
N GLY A 254 21.37 18.47 -9.69
CA GLY A 254 22.15 17.71 -10.66
C GLY A 254 21.62 16.29 -10.86
N VAL A 255 22.25 15.54 -11.77
CA VAL A 255 21.90 14.14 -12.05
C VAL A 255 23.02 13.26 -11.47
N PRO A 256 22.73 12.48 -10.41
CA PRO A 256 23.70 11.52 -9.86
C PRO A 256 24.16 10.52 -10.91
N GLU A 257 25.40 10.05 -10.77
CA GLU A 257 25.92 8.89 -11.50
C GLU A 257 24.99 7.68 -11.29
N ASP A 258 24.83 6.86 -12.33
CA ASP A 258 23.95 5.66 -12.36
C ASP A 258 22.46 5.89 -12.04
N SER A 259 22.03 7.16 -12.03
CA SER A 259 20.62 7.54 -11.93
C SER A 259 20.02 7.91 -13.30
N SER A 260 18.70 7.90 -13.37
CA SER A 260 17.90 8.46 -14.45
C SER A 260 17.05 9.63 -13.96
N LEU A 261 17.60 10.41 -13.00
CA LEU A 261 16.94 11.57 -12.44
C LEU A 261 16.73 12.63 -13.54
N VAL A 262 15.49 13.09 -13.66
CA VAL A 262 15.08 14.09 -14.65
C VAL A 262 14.09 15.05 -14.01
N ASP A 263 13.96 16.23 -14.61
CA ASP A 263 12.89 17.14 -14.27
C ASP A 263 11.56 16.64 -14.85
N TRP A 264 10.47 17.06 -14.23
CA TRP A 264 9.16 16.87 -14.82
C TRP A 264 9.02 17.73 -16.08
N PRO A 265 8.31 17.25 -17.11
CA PRO A 265 8.00 18.08 -18.27
C PRO A 265 6.83 19.06 -18.02
N LEU A 266 6.37 19.13 -16.77
CA LEU A 266 5.31 19.99 -16.24
C LEU A 266 5.87 20.72 -15.02
N SER A 267 5.36 21.91 -14.76
CA SER A 267 5.58 22.63 -13.51
C SER A 267 4.47 22.32 -12.50
N PHE A 268 4.69 22.72 -11.23
CA PHE A 268 3.62 22.72 -10.23
C PHE A 268 2.41 23.54 -10.70
N ASP A 269 2.63 24.69 -11.35
CA ASP A 269 1.55 25.59 -11.77
C ASP A 269 0.70 24.98 -12.89
N ASP A 270 1.28 24.11 -13.73
CA ASP A 270 0.53 23.35 -14.72
C ASP A 270 -0.43 22.32 -14.08
N LEU A 271 -0.07 21.82 -12.89
CA LEU A 271 -0.87 20.82 -12.16
C LEU A 271 -1.74 21.42 -11.04
N GLU A 272 -1.50 22.65 -10.59
CA GLU A 272 -2.23 23.29 -9.49
C GLU A 272 -3.76 23.21 -9.67
N PRO A 273 -4.33 23.55 -10.85
CA PRO A 273 -5.78 23.47 -11.05
C PRO A 273 -6.32 22.04 -10.94
N TYR A 274 -5.51 21.06 -11.30
CA TYR A 274 -5.87 19.65 -11.25
C TYR A 274 -5.68 19.06 -9.85
N TYR A 275 -4.72 19.57 -9.06
CA TYR A 275 -4.64 19.28 -7.63
C TYR A 275 -5.87 19.80 -6.90
N GLU A 276 -6.27 21.06 -7.14
CA GLU A 276 -7.49 21.62 -6.56
C GLU A 276 -8.72 20.76 -6.93
N ARG A 277 -8.86 20.44 -8.23
CA ARG A 277 -9.95 19.60 -8.71
C ARG A 277 -9.95 18.22 -8.05
N ALA A 278 -8.80 17.56 -7.94
CA ALA A 278 -8.68 16.27 -7.27
C ALA A 278 -9.09 16.35 -5.80
N GLU A 279 -8.67 17.39 -5.08
CA GLU A 279 -9.04 17.57 -3.68
C GLU A 279 -10.55 17.76 -3.51
N TRP A 280 -11.17 18.56 -4.37
CA TRP A 280 -12.60 18.88 -4.30
C TRP A 280 -13.51 17.75 -4.77
N GLU A 281 -13.15 17.07 -5.86
CA GLU A 281 -13.97 15.99 -6.43
C GLU A 281 -13.80 14.67 -5.67
N ILE A 282 -12.60 14.37 -5.16
CA ILE A 282 -12.40 13.18 -4.33
C ILE A 282 -12.87 13.44 -2.89
N GLY A 283 -12.62 14.63 -2.36
CA GLY A 283 -12.99 15.04 -1.00
C GLY A 283 -11.83 14.90 -0.03
N VAL A 284 -11.02 15.96 0.08
CA VAL A 284 -9.86 16.03 1.00
C VAL A 284 -10.15 16.96 2.18
N SER A 285 -9.88 16.49 3.40
CA SER A 285 -9.82 17.33 4.60
C SER A 285 -8.40 17.81 4.85
N GLY A 286 -8.24 19.07 5.28
CA GLY A 286 -6.94 19.67 5.57
C GLY A 286 -7.08 21.10 6.10
N SER A 287 -5.99 21.69 6.59
CA SER A 287 -6.00 23.06 7.14
C SER A 287 -5.46 24.13 6.20
N GLY A 288 -4.75 23.81 5.12
CA GLY A 288 -4.12 24.78 4.19
C GLY A 288 -2.97 25.59 4.79
N ASP A 289 -2.99 25.80 6.10
CA ASP A 289 -2.00 26.55 6.86
C ASP A 289 -0.75 25.70 7.11
N THR A 290 0.44 26.28 6.94
CA THR A 290 1.76 25.85 7.50
C THR A 290 2.74 25.00 6.67
N ASN A 291 2.50 24.75 5.38
CA ASN A 291 3.49 24.05 4.53
C ASN A 291 4.41 25.03 3.77
N ARG A 292 5.60 25.32 4.31
CA ARG A 292 6.52 26.35 3.76
C ARG A 292 6.97 26.12 2.32
N HIS A 293 6.97 24.86 1.88
CA HIS A 293 7.45 24.42 0.57
C HIS A 293 6.30 24.13 -0.41
N GLU A 294 5.05 24.20 0.07
CA GLU A 294 3.88 24.01 -0.79
C GLU A 294 3.70 25.22 -1.71
N GLY A 295 3.28 24.95 -2.95
CA GLY A 295 2.89 26.02 -3.87
C GLY A 295 1.60 26.70 -3.41
N VAL A 296 1.31 27.87 -4.01
CA VAL A 296 0.09 28.62 -3.69
C VAL A 296 -1.12 27.77 -4.06
N ARG A 297 -2.07 27.65 -3.12
CA ARG A 297 -3.35 27.00 -3.35
C ARG A 297 -4.35 28.06 -3.78
N ALA A 298 -4.97 27.89 -4.94
CA ALA A 298 -5.97 28.84 -5.41
C ALA A 298 -7.26 28.81 -4.58
N ARG A 299 -7.61 27.63 -4.04
CA ARG A 299 -8.78 27.40 -3.20
C ARG A 299 -8.46 26.49 -2.03
N ASP A 300 -9.03 26.78 -0.87
CA ASP A 300 -8.91 25.95 0.34
C ASP A 300 -9.45 24.52 0.14
N TYR A 301 -9.07 23.63 1.06
CA TYR A 301 -9.59 22.27 1.10
C TYR A 301 -11.13 22.26 1.21
N PRO A 302 -11.81 21.27 0.61
CA PRO A 302 -13.28 21.18 0.69
C PRO A 302 -13.83 20.92 2.10
N MET A 303 -12.98 20.50 3.03
CA MET A 303 -13.35 20.17 4.41
C MET A 303 -12.23 20.55 5.39
N PRO A 304 -12.56 20.93 6.66
CA PRO A 304 -11.57 21.21 7.69
C PRO A 304 -10.77 19.95 8.05
N PRO A 305 -9.60 20.04 8.70
CA PRO A 305 -8.81 18.87 9.09
C PRO A 305 -9.57 17.99 10.07
N LEU A 306 -9.23 16.70 10.13
CA LEU A 306 -9.74 15.78 11.15
C LEU A 306 -9.37 16.22 12.58
N PRO A 307 -9.99 15.67 13.64
CA PRO A 307 -9.59 15.95 15.02
C PRO A 307 -8.14 15.55 15.31
N GLU A 308 -7.52 16.22 16.28
CA GLU A 308 -6.18 15.86 16.78
C GLU A 308 -6.22 14.61 17.66
N THR A 309 -5.08 13.94 17.79
CA THR A 309 -4.86 12.80 18.70
C THR A 309 -4.08 13.25 19.94
N PRO A 310 -4.00 12.43 21.02
CA PRO A 310 -3.16 12.74 22.17
C PRO A 310 -1.68 12.98 21.83
N ALA A 311 -1.16 12.34 20.78
CA ALA A 311 0.21 12.54 20.32
C ALA A 311 0.44 13.92 19.70
N THR A 312 -0.56 14.50 19.03
CA THR A 312 -0.42 15.75 18.28
C THR A 312 0.22 16.89 19.08
N PRO A 313 -0.30 17.28 20.27
CA PRO A 313 0.30 18.36 21.05
C PRO A 313 1.68 18.01 21.62
N VAL A 314 1.97 16.72 21.87
CA VAL A 314 3.27 16.26 22.38
C VAL A 314 4.34 16.39 21.30
N LEU A 315 4.05 15.90 20.10
CA LEU A 315 4.94 16.01 18.94
C LEU A 315 5.13 17.47 18.53
N ARG A 316 4.07 18.29 18.56
CA ARG A 316 4.17 19.74 18.29
C ARG A 316 5.17 20.43 19.21
N ARG A 317 5.12 20.19 20.53
CA ARG A 317 6.12 20.73 21.47
C ARG A 317 7.53 20.25 21.19
N GLY A 318 7.68 19.00 20.75
CA GLY A 318 8.97 18.47 20.31
C GLY A 318 9.51 19.20 19.08
N ALA A 319 8.63 19.49 18.12
CA ALA A 319 8.98 20.23 16.91
C ALA A 319 9.36 21.69 17.22
N GLU A 320 8.62 22.37 18.09
CA GLU A 320 8.91 23.74 18.54
C GLU A 320 10.31 23.86 19.15
N LYS A 321 10.72 22.89 19.99
CA LYS A 321 12.07 22.85 20.58
C LYS A 321 13.18 22.68 19.54
N LEU A 322 12.89 22.02 18.43
CA LEU A 322 13.82 21.80 17.33
C LEU A 322 13.77 22.94 16.28
N GLY A 323 12.83 23.87 16.42
CA GLY A 323 12.60 24.92 15.42
C GLY A 323 12.10 24.38 14.08
N ILE A 324 11.46 23.20 14.04
CA ILE A 324 10.90 22.63 12.82
C ILE A 324 9.42 22.96 12.70
N GLY A 325 8.98 23.36 11.50
CA GLY A 325 7.57 23.64 11.22
C GLY A 325 6.76 22.35 11.14
N VAL A 326 5.52 22.39 11.62
CA VAL A 326 4.57 21.28 11.57
C VAL A 326 3.23 21.72 11.00
N THR A 327 2.56 20.80 10.32
CA THR A 327 1.25 20.99 9.67
C THR A 327 0.28 19.86 10.00
N ARG A 328 -1.01 20.08 9.75
CA ARG A 328 -2.03 19.03 9.77
C ARG A 328 -1.94 18.24 8.47
N VAL A 329 -2.03 16.91 8.58
CA VAL A 329 -1.93 16.03 7.40
C VAL A 329 -3.21 16.11 6.56
N PRO A 330 -3.12 16.45 5.25
CA PRO A 330 -4.26 16.39 4.36
C PRO A 330 -4.62 14.94 4.06
N VAL A 331 -5.90 14.59 4.19
CA VAL A 331 -6.40 13.23 3.95
C VAL A 331 -7.68 13.22 3.14
N ALA A 332 -7.82 12.29 2.21
CA ALA A 332 -9.04 12.00 1.46
C ALA A 332 -10.07 11.27 2.35
N ILE A 333 -10.47 11.91 3.44
CA ILE A 333 -11.42 11.42 4.44
C ILE A 333 -12.37 12.56 4.79
N ASN A 334 -13.66 12.25 4.85
CA ASN A 334 -14.69 13.19 5.28
C ASN A 334 -14.53 13.55 6.75
N SER A 335 -14.19 14.80 7.06
CA SER A 335 -14.24 15.31 8.45
C SER A 335 -15.65 15.76 8.86
N VAL A 336 -16.49 16.03 7.88
CA VAL A 336 -17.93 16.32 8.00
C VAL A 336 -18.69 15.52 6.94
N PRO A 337 -19.99 15.21 7.12
CA PRO A 337 -20.75 14.53 6.09
C PRO A 337 -20.72 15.32 4.77
N ARG A 338 -20.46 14.63 3.66
CA ARG A 338 -20.26 15.26 2.35
C ARG A 338 -20.60 14.30 1.20
N ASP A 339 -21.25 14.83 0.16
CA ASP A 339 -21.56 14.12 -1.09
C ASP A 339 -22.31 12.79 -0.85
N GLY A 340 -23.25 12.81 0.10
CA GLY A 340 -24.06 11.64 0.46
C GLY A 340 -23.33 10.58 1.31
N ARG A 341 -22.10 10.87 1.77
CA ARG A 341 -21.29 9.97 2.61
C ARG A 341 -21.11 10.54 4.02
N LEU A 342 -20.96 9.65 5.00
CA LEU A 342 -20.82 10.04 6.41
C LEU A 342 -19.45 10.67 6.68
N ALA A 343 -19.34 11.34 7.83
CA ALA A 343 -18.06 11.76 8.39
C ALA A 343 -17.30 10.55 8.97
N CYS A 344 -15.98 10.71 9.13
CA CYS A 344 -15.12 9.75 9.79
C CYS A 344 -15.65 9.43 11.19
N MET A 345 -15.93 8.15 11.44
CA MET A 345 -16.31 7.65 12.77
C MET A 345 -15.12 7.32 13.67
N GLY A 346 -13.89 7.41 13.14
CA GLY A 346 -12.66 7.13 13.87
C GLY A 346 -12.41 5.65 14.15
N CYS A 347 -12.70 4.77 13.18
CA CYS A 347 -12.63 3.30 13.35
C CYS A 347 -11.20 2.70 13.42
N GLY A 348 -10.14 3.46 13.18
CA GLY A 348 -8.76 2.96 13.33
C GLY A 348 -8.25 1.98 12.24
N THR A 349 -9.08 1.59 11.28
CA THR A 349 -8.73 0.56 10.26
C THR A 349 -8.46 1.12 8.87
N CYS A 350 -8.03 2.37 8.73
CA CYS A 350 -7.93 3.00 7.40
C CYS A 350 -7.00 2.22 6.44
N VAL A 351 -5.81 1.81 6.88
CA VAL A 351 -4.84 1.14 6.02
C VAL A 351 -5.08 -0.38 6.04
N GLY A 352 -5.24 -0.97 4.87
CA GLY A 352 -5.49 -2.41 4.68
C GLY A 352 -6.97 -2.79 4.60
N PHE A 353 -7.89 -1.89 4.96
CA PHE A 353 -9.33 -2.20 5.05
C PHE A 353 -10.21 -1.14 4.37
N THR A 354 -11.40 -1.57 3.98
CA THR A 354 -12.49 -0.73 3.51
C THR A 354 -13.07 0.09 4.66
N CYS A 355 -13.70 1.23 4.36
CA CYS A 355 -14.21 2.13 5.40
C CYS A 355 -15.68 1.80 5.74
N PRO A 356 -16.03 1.53 7.01
CA PRO A 356 -17.40 1.20 7.40
C PRO A 356 -18.41 2.33 7.20
N SER A 357 -17.93 3.57 7.28
CA SER A 357 -18.78 4.77 7.15
C SER A 357 -18.90 5.28 5.71
N ASP A 358 -18.23 4.62 4.75
CA ASP A 358 -18.01 5.13 3.38
C ASP A 358 -17.37 6.54 3.35
N GLY A 359 -16.78 6.98 4.47
CA GLY A 359 -16.20 8.32 4.63
C GLY A 359 -14.72 8.43 4.26
N LYS A 360 -14.04 7.30 3.98
CA LYS A 360 -12.70 7.30 3.35
C LYS A 360 -12.92 7.33 1.84
N ASN A 361 -12.53 8.44 1.23
CA ASN A 361 -12.79 8.67 -0.18
C ASN A 361 -11.78 7.92 -1.04
N GLY A 362 -12.22 7.45 -2.20
CA GLY A 362 -11.40 6.82 -3.24
C GLY A 362 -12.20 6.78 -4.53
N THR A 363 -11.64 6.33 -5.65
CA THR A 363 -12.37 6.39 -6.93
C THR A 363 -13.62 5.51 -6.95
N GLN A 364 -13.63 4.42 -6.18
CA GLN A 364 -14.77 3.49 -6.05
C GLN A 364 -16.06 4.16 -5.55
N ASN A 365 -15.96 5.12 -4.63
CA ASN A 365 -17.12 5.78 -4.01
C ASN A 365 -17.26 7.25 -4.42
N THR A 366 -16.38 7.74 -5.31
CA THR A 366 -16.42 9.08 -5.91
C THR A 366 -16.71 8.99 -7.42
N THR A 367 -15.65 9.00 -8.25
CA THR A 367 -15.72 9.20 -9.69
C THR A 367 -16.24 7.97 -10.45
N ILE A 368 -15.95 6.74 -10.01
CA ILE A 368 -16.50 5.53 -10.64
C ILE A 368 -18.00 5.45 -10.41
N LYS A 369 -18.45 5.71 -9.16
CA LYS A 369 -19.88 5.77 -8.83
C LYS A 369 -20.60 6.83 -9.67
N ARG A 370 -19.98 8.00 -9.86
CA ARG A 370 -20.48 9.05 -10.76
C ARG A 370 -20.52 8.58 -12.22
N ALA A 371 -19.45 7.96 -12.71
CA ALA A 371 -19.35 7.45 -14.08
C ALA A 371 -20.49 6.47 -14.40
N ILE A 372 -20.72 5.49 -13.53
CA ILE A 372 -21.81 4.51 -13.70
C ILE A 372 -23.18 5.19 -13.69
N ALA A 373 -23.39 6.17 -12.82
CA ALA A 373 -24.66 6.90 -12.72
C ALA A 373 -25.03 7.68 -14.00
N THR A 374 -24.09 7.97 -14.89
CA THR A 374 -24.37 8.57 -16.21
C THR A 374 -25.10 7.62 -17.17
N GLY A 375 -25.07 6.31 -16.90
CA GLY A 375 -25.52 5.27 -17.83
C GLY A 375 -24.59 5.03 -19.02
N ARG A 376 -23.42 5.67 -19.07
CA ARG A 376 -22.44 5.57 -20.17
C ARG A 376 -21.18 4.79 -19.80
N CYS A 377 -21.01 4.41 -18.54
CA CYS A 377 -19.87 3.63 -18.08
C CYS A 377 -20.31 2.21 -17.71
N THR A 378 -19.76 1.22 -18.42
CA THR A 378 -19.90 -0.20 -18.11
C THR A 378 -18.66 -0.64 -17.33
N LEU A 379 -18.85 -1.12 -16.09
CA LEU A 379 -17.78 -1.70 -15.27
C LEU A 379 -17.84 -3.24 -15.34
N LEU A 380 -16.74 -3.88 -15.73
CA LEU A 380 -16.58 -5.33 -15.65
C LEU A 380 -15.49 -5.67 -14.64
N THR A 381 -15.85 -6.50 -13.66
CA THR A 381 -14.98 -6.97 -12.57
C THR A 381 -14.63 -8.44 -12.77
N GLY A 382 -13.54 -8.90 -12.16
CA GLY A 382 -13.06 -10.27 -12.35
C GLY A 382 -12.59 -10.52 -13.79
N THR A 383 -12.16 -9.47 -14.48
CA THR A 383 -11.75 -9.51 -15.90
C THR A 383 -10.28 -9.15 -16.05
N MET A 384 -9.47 -10.07 -16.57
CA MET A 384 -8.04 -9.85 -16.78
C MET A 384 -7.78 -9.45 -18.23
N VAL A 385 -7.29 -8.24 -18.45
CA VAL A 385 -6.79 -7.84 -19.77
C VAL A 385 -5.47 -8.56 -20.06
N LEU A 386 -5.41 -9.21 -21.21
CA LEU A 386 -4.31 -10.09 -21.61
C LEU A 386 -3.38 -9.42 -22.62
N LYS A 387 -3.94 -8.60 -23.50
CA LYS A 387 -3.22 -7.99 -24.62
C LYS A 387 -3.93 -6.72 -25.12
N VAL A 388 -3.15 -5.73 -25.56
CA VAL A 388 -3.64 -4.61 -26.36
C VAL A 388 -3.57 -4.98 -27.84
N GLU A 389 -4.67 -4.82 -28.56
CA GLU A 389 -4.81 -5.22 -29.96
C GLU A 389 -4.53 -4.06 -30.93
N THR A 390 -3.84 -4.36 -32.03
CA THR A 390 -3.54 -3.41 -33.11
C THR A 390 -4.04 -3.93 -34.46
N ASP A 391 -4.34 -3.02 -35.38
CA ASP A 391 -4.52 -3.38 -36.79
C ASP A 391 -3.16 -3.58 -37.50
N ASP A 392 -3.20 -4.00 -38.77
CA ASP A 392 -2.01 -4.23 -39.60
C ASP A 392 -1.14 -2.98 -39.81
N ARG A 393 -1.68 -1.79 -39.53
CA ARG A 393 -0.99 -0.50 -39.62
C ARG A 393 -0.42 -0.04 -38.29
N GLY A 394 -0.56 -0.83 -37.22
CA GLY A 394 -0.08 -0.49 -35.88
C GLY A 394 -1.02 0.43 -35.10
N LYS A 395 -2.24 0.71 -35.59
CA LYS A 395 -3.22 1.49 -34.83
C LYS A 395 -3.82 0.60 -33.75
N VAL A 396 -3.86 1.11 -32.52
CA VAL A 396 -4.53 0.43 -31.40
C VAL A 396 -6.04 0.39 -31.65
N THR A 397 -6.66 -0.78 -31.54
CA THR A 397 -8.08 -1.00 -31.85
C THR A 397 -8.92 -1.47 -30.67
N GLY A 398 -8.28 -2.03 -29.63
CA GLY A 398 -9.00 -2.68 -28.56
C GLY A 398 -8.09 -3.41 -27.58
N VAL A 399 -8.70 -4.24 -26.75
CA VAL A 399 -8.02 -5.14 -25.82
C VAL A 399 -8.65 -6.53 -25.83
N GLU A 400 -7.81 -7.56 -25.74
CA GLU A 400 -8.23 -8.91 -25.41
C GLU A 400 -8.29 -9.07 -23.88
N PHE A 401 -9.37 -9.65 -23.37
CA PHE A 401 -9.50 -9.95 -21.94
C PHE A 401 -10.14 -11.32 -21.68
N ALA A 402 -9.80 -11.94 -20.55
CA ALA A 402 -10.49 -13.10 -20.02
C ALA A 402 -11.53 -12.67 -18.98
N ASP A 403 -12.75 -13.21 -19.08
CA ASP A 403 -13.76 -13.05 -18.03
C ASP A 403 -13.53 -13.99 -16.84
N ALA A 404 -14.39 -13.90 -15.82
CA ALA A 404 -14.28 -14.70 -14.61
C ALA A 404 -14.43 -16.23 -14.85
N THR A 405 -15.01 -16.64 -15.99
CA THR A 405 -15.11 -18.06 -16.39
C THR A 405 -13.88 -18.52 -17.18
N GLY A 406 -13.03 -17.57 -17.58
CA GLY A 406 -11.86 -17.78 -18.42
C GLY A 406 -12.13 -17.75 -19.91
N LYS A 407 -13.33 -17.37 -20.32
CA LYS A 407 -13.63 -17.13 -21.73
C LYS A 407 -12.96 -15.83 -22.17
N ARG A 408 -12.31 -15.88 -23.33
CA ARG A 408 -11.63 -14.74 -23.97
C ARG A 408 -12.59 -13.93 -24.82
N HIS A 409 -12.46 -12.61 -24.75
CA HIS A 409 -13.26 -11.62 -25.45
C HIS A 409 -12.35 -10.52 -25.99
N VAL A 410 -12.84 -9.76 -26.98
CA VAL A 410 -12.15 -8.59 -27.51
C VAL A 410 -13.10 -7.40 -27.41
N ALA A 411 -12.70 -6.36 -26.67
CA ALA A 411 -13.40 -5.09 -26.65
C ALA A 411 -12.69 -4.08 -27.55
N LYS A 412 -13.44 -3.40 -28.42
CA LYS A 412 -12.91 -2.36 -29.30
C LYS A 412 -13.14 -1.00 -28.69
N GLY A 413 -12.16 -0.13 -28.87
CA GLY A 413 -12.20 1.24 -28.39
C GLY A 413 -11.64 2.19 -29.43
N LYS A 414 -12.28 3.36 -29.61
CA LYS A 414 -11.67 4.45 -30.39
C LYS A 414 -10.42 4.97 -29.69
N THR A 415 -10.43 4.99 -28.35
CA THR A 415 -9.30 5.31 -27.49
C THR A 415 -9.11 4.21 -26.45
N ILE A 416 -7.86 3.83 -26.19
CA ILE A 416 -7.50 2.89 -25.12
C ILE A 416 -6.67 3.61 -24.06
N VAL A 417 -7.03 3.42 -22.79
CA VAL A 417 -6.34 4.01 -21.63
C VAL A 417 -5.87 2.91 -20.69
N LEU A 418 -4.57 2.82 -20.45
CA LEU A 418 -4.00 1.93 -19.43
C LEU A 418 -3.88 2.64 -18.09
N ALA A 419 -4.47 2.05 -17.06
CA ALA A 419 -4.43 2.52 -15.68
C ALA A 419 -4.27 1.34 -14.70
N ALA A 420 -3.48 0.34 -15.09
CA ALA A 420 -3.29 -0.92 -14.35
C ALA A 420 -2.23 -0.80 -13.23
N GLY A 421 -1.61 0.38 -13.07
CA GLY A 421 -0.58 0.66 -12.08
C GLY A 421 0.83 0.40 -12.62
N ALA A 422 1.83 0.94 -11.92
CA ALA A 422 3.21 0.99 -12.42
C ALA A 422 3.92 -0.36 -12.55
N ILE A 423 3.29 -1.48 -12.18
CA ILE A 423 3.81 -2.82 -12.49
C ILE A 423 3.02 -3.49 -13.62
N GLU A 424 1.69 -3.47 -13.57
CA GLU A 424 0.88 -4.21 -14.55
C GLU A 424 0.71 -3.44 -15.88
N THR A 425 0.75 -2.10 -15.87
CA THR A 425 0.74 -1.29 -17.12
C THR A 425 1.94 -1.62 -18.02
N PRO A 426 3.21 -1.53 -17.56
CA PRO A 426 4.34 -1.90 -18.42
C PRO A 426 4.34 -3.40 -18.73
N ARG A 427 3.91 -4.28 -17.80
CA ARG A 427 3.76 -5.71 -18.09
C ARG A 427 2.81 -5.96 -19.27
N LEU A 428 1.67 -5.27 -19.31
CA LEU A 428 0.69 -5.41 -20.39
C LEU A 428 1.26 -4.88 -21.72
N MET A 429 1.90 -3.72 -21.72
CA MET A 429 2.54 -3.14 -22.91
C MET A 429 3.62 -4.09 -23.49
N LEU A 430 4.48 -4.64 -22.63
CA LEU A 430 5.53 -5.59 -23.02
C LEU A 430 4.97 -6.92 -23.55
N ASN A 431 3.83 -7.39 -23.02
CA ASN A 431 3.13 -8.57 -23.53
C ASN A 431 2.29 -8.30 -24.80
N SER A 432 2.19 -7.04 -25.23
CA SER A 432 1.40 -6.63 -26.41
C SER A 432 2.28 -6.40 -27.65
N ALA A 433 3.39 -7.14 -27.77
CA ALA A 433 4.29 -7.05 -28.91
C ALA A 433 3.58 -7.32 -30.25
N THR A 434 4.02 -6.60 -31.28
CA THR A 434 3.50 -6.70 -32.65
C THR A 434 4.66 -6.95 -33.62
N ALA A 435 4.35 -7.19 -34.91
CA ALA A 435 5.40 -7.30 -35.92
C ALA A 435 6.19 -5.98 -36.11
N GLN A 436 5.56 -4.83 -35.85
CA GLN A 436 6.20 -3.51 -35.93
C GLN A 436 6.94 -3.14 -34.65
N GLU A 437 6.47 -3.66 -33.51
CA GLU A 437 7.00 -3.39 -32.17
C GLU A 437 7.26 -4.72 -31.43
N PRO A 438 8.32 -5.46 -31.81
CA PRO A 438 8.57 -6.81 -31.33
C PRO A 438 8.95 -6.87 -29.84
N ASP A 439 9.42 -5.76 -29.28
CA ASP A 439 9.85 -5.65 -27.87
C ASP A 439 8.75 -5.09 -26.95
N GLY A 440 7.50 -5.03 -27.44
CA GLY A 440 6.34 -4.52 -26.72
C GLY A 440 5.79 -3.22 -27.31
N LEU A 441 4.47 -3.06 -27.20
CA LEU A 441 3.74 -1.90 -27.71
C LEU A 441 4.21 -0.62 -26.99
N GLY A 442 4.63 0.40 -27.76
CA GLY A 442 5.18 1.65 -27.24
C GLY A 442 6.63 1.55 -26.73
N ASN A 443 7.34 0.44 -26.96
CA ASN A 443 8.67 0.17 -26.37
C ASN A 443 9.85 0.32 -27.35
N ALA A 444 9.73 1.16 -28.38
CA ALA A 444 10.76 1.32 -29.42
C ALA A 444 12.15 1.73 -28.90
N ASN A 445 12.24 2.36 -27.72
CA ASN A 445 13.49 2.83 -27.12
C ASN A 445 13.87 2.09 -25.82
N ASP A 446 13.27 0.91 -25.55
CA ASP A 446 13.44 0.14 -24.31
C ASP A 446 13.19 0.96 -23.03
N LEU A 447 12.17 1.81 -23.05
CA LEU A 447 11.82 2.68 -21.91
C LEU A 447 10.68 2.11 -21.07
N VAL A 448 9.82 1.28 -21.64
CA VAL A 448 8.70 0.66 -20.93
C VAL A 448 9.24 -0.25 -19.82
N GLY A 449 8.73 -0.02 -18.62
CA GLY A 449 9.12 -0.76 -17.43
C GLY A 449 10.33 -0.19 -16.71
N ARG A 450 11.17 0.65 -17.33
CA ARG A 450 12.36 1.24 -16.66
C ARG A 450 11.97 2.31 -15.65
N ASN A 451 12.87 2.58 -14.70
CA ASN A 451 12.71 3.67 -13.74
C ASN A 451 11.54 3.45 -12.77
N LEU A 452 11.29 2.17 -12.47
CA LEU A 452 10.41 1.76 -11.39
C LEU A 452 10.91 2.44 -10.11
N GLN A 453 10.00 3.13 -9.45
CA GLN A 453 10.22 3.79 -8.18
C GLN A 453 9.20 3.24 -7.19
N GLY A 454 9.56 3.22 -5.92
CA GLY A 454 8.61 3.14 -4.82
C GLY A 454 8.81 4.33 -3.89
N HIS A 455 8.77 4.05 -2.60
CA HIS A 455 9.30 4.93 -1.57
C HIS A 455 10.02 4.10 -0.52
N TYR A 456 11.20 4.57 -0.12
CA TYR A 456 11.80 4.16 1.13
C TYR A 456 11.08 4.88 2.29
N TYR A 457 10.79 4.17 3.37
CA TYR A 457 10.00 4.66 4.51
C TYR A 457 10.82 4.71 5.81
N PRO A 458 11.80 5.61 5.92
CA PRO A 458 12.55 5.78 7.15
C PRO A 458 11.67 6.31 8.28
N GLY A 459 12.04 5.97 9.51
CA GLY A 459 11.35 6.45 10.70
C GLY A 459 11.96 5.90 11.97
N ALA A 460 11.37 6.25 13.10
CA ALA A 460 11.76 5.77 14.42
C ALA A 460 10.54 5.59 15.32
N TYR A 461 10.73 4.83 16.38
CA TYR A 461 9.76 4.59 17.44
C TYR A 461 10.16 5.33 18.70
N GLY A 462 9.18 5.82 19.45
CA GLY A 462 9.38 6.44 20.76
C GLY A 462 8.38 5.90 21.78
N LEU A 463 8.88 5.53 22.95
CA LEU A 463 8.11 5.20 24.14
C LEU A 463 8.03 6.42 25.05
N PHE A 464 6.86 6.69 25.62
CA PHE A 464 6.58 7.85 26.47
C PHE A 464 6.02 7.44 27.83
N ASP A 465 6.06 8.32 28.82
CA ASP A 465 5.43 8.07 30.13
C ASP A 465 3.91 8.21 30.08
N GLN A 466 3.41 9.17 29.31
CA GLN A 466 1.98 9.30 29.04
C GLN A 466 1.51 8.43 27.87
N PRO A 467 0.21 8.08 27.82
CA PRO A 467 -0.43 7.56 26.62
C PRO A 467 -0.26 8.53 25.44
N MET A 468 0.16 7.99 24.30
CA MET A 468 0.40 8.73 23.05
C MET A 468 -0.60 8.35 21.96
N HIS A 469 -1.10 7.13 22.01
CA HIS A 469 -1.91 6.52 20.98
C HIS A 469 -3.25 6.06 21.56
N SER A 470 -4.28 6.01 20.72
CA SER A 470 -5.55 5.36 21.01
C SER A 470 -6.03 4.62 19.76
N SER A 471 -7.03 3.75 19.90
CA SER A 471 -7.61 3.03 18.77
C SER A 471 -8.46 3.92 17.84
N ARG A 472 -8.62 5.22 18.12
CA ARG A 472 -9.44 6.12 17.31
C ARG A 472 -8.65 6.67 16.12
N GLY A 473 -9.10 6.31 14.93
CA GLY A 473 -8.45 6.61 13.65
C GLY A 473 -8.77 7.98 13.04
N PRO A 474 -8.07 8.36 11.96
CA PRO A 474 -7.10 7.53 11.20
C PRO A 474 -5.74 7.36 11.88
N GLY A 475 -5.40 8.17 12.89
CA GLY A 475 -4.15 8.12 13.64
C GLY A 475 -3.16 9.20 13.21
N VAL A 476 -2.95 9.36 11.90
CA VAL A 476 -2.09 10.43 11.35
C VAL A 476 -2.78 11.80 11.46
N THR A 477 -2.11 12.76 12.08
CA THR A 477 -2.68 14.08 12.39
C THR A 477 -1.68 15.24 12.31
N ILE A 478 -0.38 14.96 12.41
CA ILE A 478 0.69 15.95 12.40
C ILE A 478 1.87 15.49 11.54
N ALA A 479 2.36 16.40 10.71
CA ALA A 479 3.53 16.16 9.88
C ALA A 479 4.49 17.34 9.91
N THR A 480 5.74 17.08 9.55
CA THR A 480 6.68 18.10 9.12
C THR A 480 7.11 17.82 7.69
N THR A 481 7.10 18.87 6.87
CA THR A 481 7.64 18.90 5.51
C THR A 481 8.93 19.71 5.45
N SER A 482 9.49 20.08 6.62
CA SER A 482 10.68 20.94 6.69
C SER A 482 11.89 20.27 6.04
N PHE A 483 11.90 18.95 5.94
CA PHE A 483 13.00 18.18 5.35
C PHE A 483 12.74 17.76 3.90
N SER A 484 11.73 18.30 3.21
CA SER A 484 11.46 17.95 1.81
C SER A 484 12.57 18.43 0.87
N HIS A 485 13.15 19.60 1.16
CA HIS A 485 14.24 20.23 0.43
C HIS A 485 15.17 20.98 1.41
N ASP A 486 16.21 21.63 0.88
CA ASP A 486 17.22 22.40 1.64
C ASP A 486 18.03 21.59 2.66
N ASN A 487 18.30 20.33 2.35
CA ASN A 487 19.11 19.45 3.19
C ASN A 487 20.55 19.41 2.65
N PRO A 488 21.54 20.04 3.31
CA PRO A 488 22.90 20.14 2.78
C PRO A 488 23.52 18.76 2.49
N GLY A 489 24.01 18.57 1.27
CA GLY A 489 24.66 17.33 0.83
C GLY A 489 23.71 16.18 0.48
N LEU A 490 22.39 16.42 0.46
CA LEU A 490 21.38 15.45 0.03
C LEU A 490 20.63 15.95 -1.21
N ILE A 491 20.06 14.99 -1.95
CA ILE A 491 19.23 15.26 -3.13
C ILE A 491 17.77 15.13 -2.70
N GLY A 492 17.07 16.26 -2.68
CA GLY A 492 15.71 16.34 -2.15
C GLY A 492 15.64 15.99 -0.66
N GLY A 493 14.68 15.15 -0.31
CA GLY A 493 14.31 14.89 1.07
C GLY A 493 13.00 14.13 1.21
N GLY A 494 12.25 14.42 2.27
CA GLY A 494 10.94 13.84 2.48
C GLY A 494 10.16 14.49 3.62
N MET A 495 8.98 13.96 3.89
CA MET A 495 8.16 14.34 5.04
C MET A 495 8.30 13.33 6.18
N LEU A 496 7.95 13.76 7.40
CA LEU A 496 7.75 12.86 8.55
C LEU A 496 6.40 13.16 9.18
N ALA A 497 5.65 12.12 9.55
CA ALA A 497 4.37 12.24 10.23
C ALA A 497 4.24 11.22 11.36
N ASP A 498 3.27 11.45 12.25
CA ASP A 498 2.76 10.39 13.10
C ASP A 498 2.10 9.27 12.26
N ASP A 499 2.22 8.04 12.74
CA ASP A 499 1.71 6.87 12.01
C ASP A 499 0.21 6.63 12.28
N PHE A 500 -0.41 5.84 11.41
CA PHE A 500 -1.81 5.41 11.55
C PHE A 500 -2.01 4.50 12.76
N VAL A 501 -3.27 4.31 13.14
CA VAL A 501 -3.65 3.30 14.13
C VAL A 501 -3.15 1.91 13.73
N ARG A 502 -2.67 1.15 14.72
CA ARG A 502 -2.02 -0.15 14.51
C ARG A 502 -2.77 -1.25 15.24
N PRO A 503 -3.21 -2.33 14.58
CA PRO A 503 -3.71 -3.51 15.28
C PRO A 503 -2.66 -4.07 16.27
N PRO A 504 -3.08 -4.63 17.43
CA PRO A 504 -2.14 -5.19 18.42
C PRO A 504 -1.17 -6.22 17.83
N ILE A 505 -1.62 -7.07 16.91
CA ILE A 505 -0.75 -8.04 16.24
C ILE A 505 0.34 -7.39 15.37
N LEU A 506 -0.01 -6.30 14.67
CA LEU A 506 0.96 -5.55 13.89
C LEU A 506 2.02 -4.92 14.82
N PHE A 507 1.59 -4.42 15.97
CA PHE A 507 2.49 -3.88 16.99
C PHE A 507 3.45 -4.96 17.53
N PHE A 508 2.94 -6.15 17.86
CA PHE A 508 3.75 -7.27 18.31
C PHE A 508 4.81 -7.67 17.27
N LYS A 509 4.39 -7.87 16.01
CA LYS A 509 5.28 -8.35 14.95
C LYS A 509 6.33 -7.33 14.52
N GLN A 510 6.00 -6.04 14.45
CA GLN A 510 6.84 -5.05 13.76
C GLN A 510 7.35 -3.88 14.63
N PHE A 511 6.80 -3.68 15.83
CA PHE A 511 7.02 -2.42 16.58
C PHE A 511 7.74 -2.61 17.92
N LEU A 512 7.78 -3.82 18.48
CA LEU A 512 8.45 -4.02 19.77
C LEU A 512 9.95 -3.68 19.69
N PRO A 513 10.55 -3.15 20.76
CA PRO A 513 11.98 -2.86 20.83
C PRO A 513 12.85 -4.08 20.46
N PRO A 514 13.98 -3.89 19.77
CA PRO A 514 14.83 -5.00 19.33
C PRO A 514 15.47 -5.77 20.49
N ASP A 515 15.67 -5.13 21.64
CA ASP A 515 16.24 -5.69 22.86
C ASP A 515 15.20 -6.38 23.77
N LEU A 516 13.91 -6.31 23.42
CA LEU A 516 12.85 -6.97 24.17
C LEU A 516 12.76 -8.46 23.78
N PRO A 517 12.71 -9.40 24.74
CA PRO A 517 12.33 -10.78 24.47
C PRO A 517 11.02 -10.87 23.70
N ARG A 518 10.91 -11.81 22.76
CA ARG A 518 9.71 -11.98 21.91
C ARG A 518 8.64 -12.91 22.51
N TRP A 519 8.89 -13.43 23.70
CA TRP A 519 8.02 -14.37 24.41
C TRP A 519 8.26 -14.25 25.92
N GLY A 520 7.36 -14.88 26.70
CA GLY A 520 7.40 -14.87 28.15
C GLY A 520 6.80 -13.60 28.75
N GLN A 521 6.88 -13.51 30.09
CA GLN A 521 6.29 -12.41 30.86
C GLN A 521 6.76 -11.02 30.39
N PRO A 522 8.06 -10.77 30.10
CA PRO A 522 8.51 -9.45 29.65
C PRO A 522 7.86 -8.97 28.34
N ALA A 523 7.59 -9.89 27.40
CA ALA A 523 6.92 -9.56 26.14
C ALA A 523 5.46 -9.16 26.38
N LYS A 524 4.76 -9.93 27.22
CA LYS A 524 3.37 -9.68 27.61
C LYS A 524 3.21 -8.38 28.38
N ASP A 525 4.06 -8.13 29.38
CA ASP A 525 4.06 -6.90 30.16
C ASP A 525 4.29 -5.68 29.26
N PHE A 526 5.21 -5.78 28.30
CA PHE A 526 5.42 -4.69 27.36
C PHE A 526 4.18 -4.41 26.51
N MET A 527 3.51 -5.46 26.00
CA MET A 527 2.25 -5.31 25.26
C MET A 527 1.17 -4.64 26.11
N ARG A 528 0.96 -5.13 27.34
CA ARG A 528 -0.04 -4.57 28.29
C ARG A 528 0.25 -3.10 28.59
N ASP A 529 1.48 -2.79 28.98
CA ASP A 529 1.78 -1.51 29.60
C ASP A 529 2.14 -0.43 28.58
N ASN A 530 2.63 -0.80 27.39
CA ASN A 530 3.27 0.13 26.46
C ASN A 530 2.64 0.24 25.07
N TYR A 531 1.65 -0.60 24.73
CA TYR A 531 0.97 -0.52 23.43
C TYR A 531 0.45 0.90 23.11
N ASN A 532 -0.23 1.55 24.07
CA ASN A 532 -0.75 2.91 23.92
C ASN A 532 0.27 4.02 24.22
N ARG A 533 1.49 3.69 24.70
CA ARG A 533 2.55 4.66 25.05
C ARG A 533 3.64 4.76 23.98
N ALA A 534 3.64 3.85 23.01
CA ALA A 534 4.58 3.84 21.91
C ALA A 534 3.96 4.47 20.65
N ILE A 535 4.69 5.38 20.01
CA ILE A 535 4.32 5.97 18.71
C ILE A 535 5.47 5.84 17.72
N ARG A 536 5.14 5.85 16.42
CA ARG A 536 6.12 5.92 15.34
C ARG A 536 6.02 7.27 14.65
N VAL A 537 7.17 7.85 14.32
CA VAL A 537 7.31 8.95 13.37
C VAL A 537 7.98 8.39 12.11
N ILE A 538 7.35 8.57 10.96
CA ILE A 538 7.73 7.92 9.69
C ILE A 538 7.28 8.78 8.49
N GLY A 539 7.95 8.64 7.36
CA GLY A 539 7.42 9.17 6.09
C GLY A 539 8.25 8.72 4.89
N PRO A 540 7.73 8.90 3.66
CA PRO A 540 8.46 8.59 2.45
C PRO A 540 9.61 9.58 2.22
N VAL A 541 10.66 9.11 1.55
CA VAL A 541 11.70 9.97 0.96
C VAL A 541 11.67 9.86 -0.54
N HIS A 542 12.08 10.91 -1.23
CA HIS A 542 12.28 10.88 -2.66
C HIS A 542 13.25 9.77 -3.05
N GLU A 543 12.76 8.81 -3.83
CA GLU A 543 13.58 7.75 -4.38
C GLU A 543 14.18 8.20 -5.70
N ILE A 544 15.52 8.30 -5.74
CA ILE A 544 16.25 8.65 -6.95
C ILE A 544 16.06 7.54 -7.99
N PRO A 545 15.47 7.83 -9.17
CA PRO A 545 15.17 6.81 -10.15
C PRO A 545 16.46 6.29 -10.78
N SER A 546 16.46 5.00 -11.13
CA SER A 546 17.52 4.34 -11.88
C SER A 546 16.90 3.51 -13.01
N PRO A 547 17.53 3.43 -14.20
CA PRO A 547 16.99 2.66 -15.31
C PRO A 547 17.03 1.14 -15.08
N ASP A 548 17.78 0.67 -14.09
CA ASP A 548 17.91 -0.75 -13.71
C ASP A 548 16.81 -1.21 -12.76
N ALA A 549 16.26 -0.28 -11.99
CA ALA A 549 15.00 -0.46 -11.28
C ALA A 549 13.90 -0.55 -12.35
N ARG A 550 13.45 -1.77 -12.66
CA ARG A 550 12.55 -1.98 -13.80
C ARG A 550 11.63 -3.19 -13.70
N VAL A 551 10.54 -3.10 -14.45
CA VAL A 551 9.64 -4.19 -14.80
C VAL A 551 10.05 -4.76 -16.16
N ARG A 552 10.12 -6.09 -16.24
CA ARG A 552 10.26 -6.89 -17.46
C ARG A 552 9.18 -7.97 -17.47
N ILE A 553 9.10 -8.75 -18.54
CA ILE A 553 8.28 -9.97 -18.57
C ILE A 553 9.16 -11.19 -18.30
N ALA A 554 8.69 -12.10 -17.45
CA ALA A 554 9.40 -13.33 -17.12
C ALA A 554 9.39 -14.30 -18.32
N PRO A 555 10.55 -14.82 -18.76
CA PRO A 555 10.59 -15.67 -19.95
C PRO A 555 9.89 -17.01 -19.74
N HIS A 556 9.98 -17.57 -18.52
CA HIS A 556 9.55 -18.94 -18.22
C HIS A 556 8.43 -19.07 -17.18
N VAL A 557 7.92 -17.95 -16.63
CA VAL A 557 6.80 -17.95 -15.68
C VAL A 557 5.58 -17.31 -16.34
N ARG A 558 4.42 -17.94 -16.14
CA ARG A 558 3.12 -17.52 -16.70
C ARG A 558 2.09 -17.44 -15.57
N ASP A 559 1.13 -16.54 -15.71
CA ASP A 559 -0.06 -16.52 -14.85
C ASP A 559 -1.06 -17.61 -15.27
N ARG A 560 -2.19 -17.70 -14.55
CA ARG A 560 -3.27 -18.66 -14.87
C ARG A 560 -3.86 -18.50 -16.28
N TRP A 561 -3.65 -17.37 -16.93
CA TRP A 561 -4.14 -17.08 -18.28
C TRP A 561 -3.13 -17.41 -19.37
N GLY A 562 -1.95 -17.90 -19.00
CA GLY A 562 -0.86 -18.17 -19.93
C GLY A 562 -0.10 -16.93 -20.37
N VAL A 563 -0.24 -15.80 -19.66
CA VAL A 563 0.48 -14.55 -19.97
C VAL A 563 1.76 -14.47 -19.14
N PRO A 564 2.92 -14.14 -19.75
CA PRO A 564 4.16 -13.84 -19.01
C PRO A 564 3.93 -12.88 -17.84
N VAL A 565 4.43 -13.25 -16.66
CA VAL A 565 4.27 -12.45 -15.44
C VAL A 565 5.29 -11.30 -15.38
N ALA A 566 5.03 -10.31 -14.53
CA ALA A 566 6.00 -9.27 -14.25
C ALA A 566 7.25 -9.87 -13.59
N MET A 567 8.42 -9.42 -14.06
CA MET A 567 9.73 -9.65 -13.47
C MET A 567 10.30 -8.32 -12.98
N LEU A 568 10.51 -8.17 -11.68
CA LEU A 568 11.04 -6.95 -11.05
C LEU A 568 12.55 -7.08 -10.82
N SER A 569 13.28 -5.99 -10.98
CA SER A 569 14.71 -5.91 -10.64
C SER A 569 15.11 -4.50 -10.25
N GLY A 570 16.32 -4.37 -9.69
CA GLY A 570 16.99 -3.10 -9.42
C GLY A 570 16.68 -2.57 -8.02
N GLY A 571 17.75 -2.14 -7.34
CA GLY A 571 17.70 -1.67 -5.97
C GLY A 571 17.42 -0.18 -5.85
N VAL A 572 17.09 0.22 -4.63
CA VAL A 572 17.03 1.63 -4.23
C VAL A 572 18.41 2.27 -4.39
N HIS A 573 18.48 3.43 -5.06
CA HIS A 573 19.73 4.13 -5.36
C HIS A 573 20.49 4.57 -4.08
N PRO A 574 21.85 4.56 -4.06
CA PRO A 574 22.63 4.95 -2.88
C PRO A 574 22.34 6.36 -2.34
N GLU A 575 22.06 7.34 -3.20
CA GLU A 575 21.65 8.69 -2.76
C GLU A 575 20.34 8.67 -1.96
N THR A 576 19.37 7.82 -2.34
CA THR A 576 18.14 7.61 -1.56
C THR A 576 18.47 7.08 -0.16
N MET A 577 19.46 6.19 -0.03
CA MET A 577 19.86 5.63 1.27
C MET A 577 20.49 6.67 2.19
N LYS A 578 21.25 7.62 1.65
CA LYS A 578 21.77 8.78 2.42
C LYS A 578 20.62 9.62 2.97
N THR A 579 19.64 9.94 2.12
CA THR A 579 18.43 10.68 2.52
C THR A 579 17.61 9.90 3.54
N ALA A 580 17.41 8.60 3.35
CA ALA A 580 16.68 7.76 4.29
C ALA A 580 17.35 7.73 5.67
N THR A 581 18.69 7.65 5.71
CA THR A 581 19.48 7.66 6.96
C THR A 581 19.31 8.99 7.68
N TYR A 582 19.41 10.11 6.95
CA TYR A 582 19.15 11.43 7.50
C TYR A 582 17.75 11.54 8.13
N MET A 583 16.72 11.08 7.41
CA MET A 583 15.33 11.14 7.86
C MET A 583 15.04 10.24 9.07
N HIS A 584 15.66 9.06 9.15
CA HIS A 584 15.63 8.22 10.34
C HIS A 584 16.19 8.95 11.58
N HIS A 585 17.29 9.68 11.41
CA HIS A 585 17.87 10.48 12.49
C HIS A 585 16.96 11.65 12.88
N ARG A 586 16.39 12.38 11.91
CA ARG A 586 15.43 13.48 12.18
C ARG A 586 14.19 12.97 12.94
N ALA A 587 13.65 11.80 12.57
CA ALA A 587 12.54 11.18 13.28
C ALA A 587 12.90 10.86 14.75
N THR A 588 14.11 10.30 14.96
CA THR A 588 14.62 9.99 16.30
C THR A 588 14.79 11.25 17.15
N GLU A 589 15.36 12.31 16.60
CA GLU A 589 15.53 13.59 17.28
C GLU A 589 14.18 14.22 17.65
N TRP A 590 13.21 14.19 16.74
CA TRP A 590 11.87 14.71 17.00
C TRP A 590 11.19 13.99 18.15
N LEU A 591 11.24 12.66 18.18
CA LEU A 591 10.72 11.86 19.28
C LEU A 591 11.41 12.16 20.62
N LYS A 592 12.74 12.30 20.64
CA LYS A 592 13.50 12.68 21.84
C LYS A 592 13.11 14.06 22.33
N ALA A 593 13.03 15.05 21.44
CA ALA A 593 12.61 16.40 21.79
C ALA A 593 11.17 16.46 22.33
N ALA A 594 10.30 15.60 21.81
CA ALA A 594 8.92 15.42 22.27
C ALA A 594 8.82 14.77 23.66
N GLY A 595 9.90 14.16 24.17
CA GLY A 595 9.97 13.57 25.51
C GLY A 595 9.90 12.05 25.55
N ALA A 596 10.27 11.35 24.47
CA ALA A 596 10.38 9.90 24.49
C ALA A 596 11.44 9.45 25.52
N VAL A 597 11.06 8.53 26.42
CA VAL A 597 11.97 7.92 27.41
C VAL A 597 12.85 6.83 26.81
N LYS A 598 12.42 6.24 25.69
CA LYS A 598 13.22 5.31 24.88
C LYS A 598 12.88 5.52 23.40
N THR A 599 13.89 5.48 22.55
CA THR A 599 13.73 5.49 21.09
C THR A 599 14.44 4.30 20.45
N TRP A 600 13.86 3.72 19.41
CA TRP A 600 14.47 2.65 18.63
C TRP A 600 14.04 2.71 17.16
N GLY A 601 14.73 1.97 16.32
CA GLY A 601 14.46 1.84 14.89
C GLY A 601 15.64 1.16 14.21
N ASN A 602 15.41 0.62 13.03
CA ASN A 602 16.48 -0.01 12.25
C ASN A 602 17.09 1.01 11.30
N PRO A 603 18.41 1.02 11.11
CA PRO A 603 19.04 1.81 10.08
C PRO A 603 18.49 1.37 8.70
N PRO A 604 18.31 2.30 7.76
CA PRO A 604 17.95 1.95 6.39
C PRO A 604 18.93 0.95 5.77
N VAL A 605 18.39 -0.09 5.14
CA VAL A 605 19.11 -1.10 4.36
C VAL A 605 18.66 -1.07 2.89
N VAL A 606 19.58 -1.37 1.98
CA VAL A 606 19.25 -1.44 0.55
C VAL A 606 18.20 -2.53 0.33
N SER A 607 17.18 -2.20 -0.45
CA SER A 607 16.11 -3.12 -0.84
C SER A 607 15.84 -3.00 -2.34
N LEU A 608 15.01 -3.89 -2.87
CA LEU A 608 14.45 -3.75 -4.20
C LEU A 608 13.63 -2.45 -4.28
N SER A 609 13.67 -1.77 -5.43
CA SER A 609 12.79 -0.65 -5.73
C SER A 609 11.37 -1.12 -6.07
N GLY A 610 10.41 -0.20 -6.08
CA GLY A 610 9.04 -0.47 -6.49
C GLY A 610 8.16 -1.09 -5.41
N GLY A 611 8.51 -0.90 -4.12
CA GLY A 611 7.70 -1.32 -2.98
C GLY A 611 6.37 -0.56 -2.89
N HIS A 612 6.13 0.18 -1.80
CA HIS A 612 4.96 1.07 -1.73
C HIS A 612 5.12 2.27 -2.68
N HIS A 613 4.01 2.85 -3.14
CA HIS A 613 4.00 4.05 -4.00
C HIS A 613 4.68 3.86 -5.36
N GLN A 614 4.32 2.78 -6.05
CA GLN A 614 4.89 2.39 -7.34
C GLN A 614 4.70 3.45 -8.43
N ALA A 615 5.78 3.81 -9.12
CA ALA A 615 5.75 4.88 -10.11
C ALA A 615 6.83 4.74 -11.21
N GLY A 616 6.70 5.55 -12.28
CA GLY A 616 7.76 5.88 -13.24
C GLY A 616 8.06 4.94 -14.40
N THR A 617 7.42 3.79 -14.46
CA THR A 617 7.67 2.76 -15.48
C THR A 617 7.22 3.10 -16.90
N CYS A 618 6.38 4.12 -17.07
CA CYS A 618 5.93 4.65 -18.36
C CYS A 618 6.01 6.18 -18.35
N ARG A 619 7.10 6.71 -17.78
CA ARG A 619 7.27 8.14 -17.48
C ARG A 619 6.95 9.04 -18.69
N MET A 620 6.33 10.18 -18.39
CA MET A 620 6.08 11.23 -19.37
C MET A 620 7.31 12.08 -19.65
N GLY A 621 7.36 12.69 -20.83
CA GLY A 621 8.40 13.63 -21.23
C GLY A 621 8.04 14.42 -22.48
N THR A 622 9.02 15.13 -23.02
CA THR A 622 8.89 15.90 -24.26
C THR A 622 9.70 15.31 -25.42
N ASP A 623 10.37 14.18 -25.18
CA ASP A 623 11.28 13.54 -26.12
C ASP A 623 10.98 12.04 -26.18
N PRO A 624 10.54 11.50 -27.34
CA PRO A 624 10.26 10.07 -27.49
C PRO A 624 11.48 9.17 -27.29
N ALA A 625 12.70 9.70 -27.42
CA ALA A 625 13.92 8.94 -27.15
C ALA A 625 14.21 8.79 -25.64
N LYS A 626 13.49 9.50 -24.77
CA LYS A 626 13.74 9.56 -23.32
C LYS A 626 12.51 9.33 -22.44
N SER A 627 11.33 9.21 -23.04
CA SER A 627 10.06 8.98 -22.33
C SER A 627 9.18 7.99 -23.09
N VAL A 628 8.27 7.33 -22.37
CA VAL A 628 7.29 6.41 -22.97
C VAL A 628 6.07 7.18 -23.48
N THR A 629 5.72 8.25 -22.79
CA THR A 629 4.55 9.07 -23.09
C THR A 629 4.89 10.53 -23.25
N ASP A 630 4.04 11.26 -23.98
CA ASP A 630 4.06 12.72 -23.98
C ASP A 630 3.49 13.30 -22.67
N VAL A 631 3.46 14.63 -22.57
CA VAL A 631 2.98 15.34 -21.38
C VAL A 631 1.52 15.05 -21.02
N TYR A 632 0.69 14.52 -21.92
CA TYR A 632 -0.70 14.16 -21.64
C TYR A 632 -0.86 12.66 -21.35
N GLY A 633 0.23 11.90 -21.29
CA GLY A 633 0.20 10.45 -21.09
C GLY A 633 -0.09 9.68 -22.39
N ARG A 634 -0.07 10.33 -23.57
CA ARG A 634 -0.22 9.62 -24.85
C ARG A 634 1.07 8.87 -25.16
N VAL A 635 0.98 7.59 -25.53
CA VAL A 635 2.14 6.76 -25.89
C VAL A 635 2.70 7.24 -27.22
N TRP A 636 4.01 7.47 -27.29
CA TRP A 636 4.66 7.90 -28.53
C TRP A 636 4.42 6.90 -29.67
N GLY A 637 4.10 7.41 -30.86
CA GLY A 637 3.78 6.58 -32.03
C GLY A 637 2.30 6.17 -32.15
N HIS A 638 1.46 6.43 -31.14
CA HIS A 638 0.04 6.08 -31.18
C HIS A 638 -0.86 7.28 -30.86
N ASP A 639 -1.75 7.63 -31.77
CA ASP A 639 -2.64 8.78 -31.60
C ASP A 639 -3.78 8.55 -30.59
N ASN A 640 -4.12 7.29 -30.31
CA ASN A 640 -5.30 6.91 -29.54
C ASN A 640 -5.01 5.99 -28.34
N PHE A 641 -3.76 5.95 -27.89
CA PHE A 641 -3.32 5.06 -26.81
C PHE A 641 -2.66 5.87 -25.69
N PHE A 642 -3.19 5.75 -24.48
CA PHE A 642 -2.83 6.58 -23.34
C PHE A 642 -2.52 5.74 -22.10
N VAL A 643 -1.67 6.29 -21.24
CA VAL A 643 -1.43 5.81 -19.88
C VAL A 643 -1.97 6.85 -18.90
N CYS A 644 -2.57 6.38 -17.80
CA CYS A 644 -3.26 7.21 -16.82
C CYS A 644 -3.13 6.58 -15.42
N ASP A 645 -1.90 6.40 -14.93
CA ASP A 645 -1.60 5.94 -13.58
C ASP A 645 -0.20 6.44 -13.11
N GLY A 646 0.26 5.99 -11.93
CA GLY A 646 1.55 6.40 -11.36
C GLY A 646 2.79 6.07 -12.20
N SER A 647 2.67 5.19 -13.20
CA SER A 647 3.76 4.93 -14.16
C SER A 647 4.19 6.18 -14.93
N LEU A 648 3.33 7.20 -15.04
CA LEU A 648 3.64 8.47 -15.70
C LEU A 648 4.70 9.30 -14.99
N HIS A 649 4.93 9.12 -13.69
CA HIS A 649 5.78 10.01 -12.89
C HIS A 649 7.26 9.95 -13.32
N PRO A 650 7.87 11.05 -13.78
CA PRO A 650 9.31 11.10 -14.00
C PRO A 650 10.10 10.86 -12.70
N THR A 651 9.60 11.45 -11.60
CA THR A 651 10.08 11.25 -10.22
C THR A 651 8.90 11.19 -9.25
N ASN A 652 9.02 10.52 -8.10
CA ASN A 652 7.90 10.32 -7.17
C ASN A 652 7.79 11.33 -6.01
N GLY A 653 8.64 12.36 -5.96
CA GLY A 653 8.66 13.33 -4.85
C GLY A 653 8.93 12.69 -3.48
N GLY A 654 8.89 13.48 -2.40
CA GLY A 654 9.03 12.99 -1.02
C GLY A 654 7.70 12.72 -0.30
N PHE A 655 6.65 12.33 -1.04
CA PHE A 655 5.25 12.36 -0.59
C PHE A 655 4.42 11.18 -1.09
N ASN A 656 3.30 10.86 -0.42
CA ASN A 656 2.34 9.89 -0.98
C ASN A 656 1.82 10.39 -2.36
N PRO A 657 1.92 9.60 -3.44
CA PRO A 657 1.76 10.07 -4.82
C PRO A 657 0.31 10.16 -5.29
N VAL A 658 -0.65 9.63 -4.51
CA VAL A 658 -2.01 9.37 -5.03
C VAL A 658 -2.72 10.63 -5.49
N LEU A 659 -2.51 11.78 -4.82
CA LEU A 659 -3.14 13.03 -5.24
C LEU A 659 -2.57 13.52 -6.58
N THR A 660 -1.26 13.38 -6.80
CA THR A 660 -0.60 13.67 -8.08
C THR A 660 -1.11 12.76 -9.19
N ILE A 661 -1.31 11.47 -8.91
CA ILE A 661 -1.90 10.51 -9.86
C ILE A 661 -3.32 10.95 -10.24
N LEU A 662 -4.14 11.34 -9.26
CA LEU A 662 -5.51 11.82 -9.50
C LEU A 662 -5.50 13.13 -10.33
N ALA A 663 -4.62 14.07 -10.03
CA ALA A 663 -4.48 15.33 -10.76
C ALA A 663 -4.07 15.09 -12.22
N LEU A 664 -3.05 14.26 -12.46
CA LEU A 664 -2.66 13.85 -13.81
C LEU A 664 -3.81 13.16 -14.55
N ALA A 665 -4.57 12.31 -13.87
CA ALA A 665 -5.69 11.61 -14.47
C ALA A 665 -6.82 12.55 -14.91
N PHE A 666 -7.14 13.59 -14.12
CA PHE A 666 -8.08 14.63 -14.55
C PHE A 666 -7.58 15.34 -15.81
N ARG A 667 -6.29 15.73 -15.82
CA ARG A 667 -5.66 16.42 -16.96
C ARG A 667 -5.64 15.57 -18.22
N THR A 668 -5.23 14.31 -18.13
CA THR A 668 -5.21 13.35 -19.25
C THR A 668 -6.61 13.08 -19.77
N ALA A 669 -7.58 12.82 -18.88
CA ALA A 669 -8.94 12.52 -19.30
C ALA A 669 -9.64 13.72 -19.95
N GLU A 670 -9.37 14.95 -19.48
CA GLU A 670 -9.87 16.18 -20.10
C GLU A 670 -9.28 16.38 -21.50
N HIS A 671 -7.98 16.10 -21.68
CA HIS A 671 -7.36 16.11 -23.00
C HIS A 671 -8.01 15.09 -23.96
N ILE A 672 -8.25 13.86 -23.50
CA ILE A 672 -8.94 12.82 -24.30
C ILE A 672 -10.38 13.25 -24.61
N ALA A 673 -11.09 13.88 -23.66
CA ALA A 673 -12.44 14.38 -23.86
C ALA A 673 -12.51 15.44 -24.97
N ALA A 674 -11.52 16.35 -25.00
CA ALA A 674 -11.40 17.41 -25.99
C ALA A 674 -10.97 16.92 -27.38
N THR A 675 -10.32 15.76 -27.46
CA THR A 675 -9.85 15.17 -28.72
C THR A 675 -11.03 14.47 -29.43
N ARG A 676 -11.24 14.82 -30.70
CA ARG A 676 -12.39 14.39 -31.51
C ARG A 676 -12.27 12.99 -32.06
#